data_AF-A0A6G7YD91-F1
#
_entry.id   AF-A0A6G7YD91-F1
#
_cell.length_a   1.000
_cell.length_b   1.000
_cell.length_c   1.000
_cell.angle_alpha   90.00
_cell.angle_beta   90.00
_cell.angle_gamma   90.00
#
_symmetry.space_group_name_H-M   'P 1'
#
loop_
_entity.id
_entity.type
_entity.pdbx_description
1 polymer ?
#
loop_
_entity_poly.entity_id
_entity_poly.type
_entity_poly.pdbx_seq_one_letter_code
_entity_poly.pdbx_strand_id
1 'polypeptide(L)'
;MSMLVGPGQDARLHEAPLLIVASPVVSSALAERANALPDRPLAVLAGDAGDGVDAAEDQVIEGVVVAALVMDLSGTTDRLVLNASRDEELNGAVEDHVRQVLASNGRRVQVTRVSATTMSGERVSAAALASSAAGFAMALLVSVLLGPAPNRLRLGAGRVVTLVLVCGILGLVGASWLSPPSTARRIEMAAVVGLSILMPALLTLALGALAGLAGLAVGLTLFVVVASPLLWGIDSHLLPEPFNKLVDWTPAGATVNALDSVVLFTGTGLRQPLAVLMGWLVVAVVAMLVARRERVRAHVTLGDGIIGSRKQTSPQGLATAASSIGASPRGDADSPPKRRLTRRWRLRVAAVVLPSAIMVAGLVAFIPSDRSPSAAVVVDSAMQTPCVATGRVSSVSDLNRISARLRGEGQFEGGDVGASAALQDGRRLLVFGDTLRRLPTGQRTFVRNSMLLFDPGCIQAVLPADSGALIPNRAGTGVDVGYWPMSVNVATRPGYDLVSVMAQRVRSTGSGPFDFENIGPAVAVFIVPREGAPQLISVTDLGPDDADVTRPTWGAASVVEAGWTYLYGTAGSTEELTFGYSLHLARVRPDSVHDQQAWEYWTGTRWSRAEHEAVALIDNQAGTSQTLSVFERDGTWYALSKRDDFLGSKVTVWTGPHPWGPFDVGRDVAHLESNIVTGQLRYMPLAHPDLFARPGDVVVSYSRNRTDVGSIVNDPMQYRPRFLRVPLPDQ
;
A
#
# COMPACT_ATOMS: atom_id res chain seq x y z
N MET A 1 31.52 20.63 -6.16
CA MET A 1 30.31 20.04 -5.55
C MET A 1 30.47 18.52 -5.39
N SER A 2 31.66 18.03 -5.01
CA SER A 2 31.94 16.64 -4.61
C SER A 2 31.44 16.31 -3.20
N MET A 3 30.36 16.96 -2.77
CA MET A 3 29.87 16.92 -1.39
C MET A 3 28.46 16.34 -1.27
N LEU A 4 27.89 15.80 -2.35
CA LEU A 4 26.51 15.29 -2.33
C LEU A 4 26.37 13.78 -2.54
N VAL A 5 27.33 13.08 -3.13
CA VAL A 5 27.42 11.61 -3.07
C VAL A 5 28.89 11.24 -3.23
N GLY A 6 29.52 10.74 -2.17
CA GLY A 6 30.77 9.98 -2.30
C GLY A 6 30.41 8.51 -2.50
N PRO A 7 31.17 7.74 -3.30
CA PRO A 7 30.89 6.32 -3.46
C PRO A 7 31.08 5.63 -2.10
N GLY A 8 30.00 5.10 -1.53
CA GLY A 8 30.01 4.32 -0.29
C GLY A 8 29.35 4.94 0.95
N GLN A 9 28.38 5.85 0.82
CA GLN A 9 27.43 6.12 1.92
C GLN A 9 26.08 5.46 1.60
N ASP A 10 25.50 4.77 2.59
CA ASP A 10 24.23 4.04 2.52
C ASP A 10 23.18 4.78 1.66
N ALA A 11 22.99 4.32 0.42
CA ALA A 11 22.03 4.89 -0.51
C ALA A 11 20.62 4.66 0.06
N ARG A 12 20.03 5.70 0.63
CA ARG A 12 18.69 5.63 1.24
C ARG A 12 17.63 5.72 0.15
N LEU A 13 16.71 4.76 0.15
CA LEU A 13 15.57 4.75 -0.74
C LEU A 13 14.54 5.79 -0.30
N HIS A 14 13.87 6.41 -1.28
CA HIS A 14 12.79 7.35 -1.07
C HIS A 14 11.61 7.05 -2.02
N GLU A 15 10.52 6.53 -1.45
CA GLU A 15 9.26 6.23 -2.15
C GLU A 15 9.42 5.40 -3.43
N ALA A 16 10.40 4.49 -3.48
CA ALA A 16 10.66 3.67 -4.66
C ALA A 16 9.50 2.66 -4.88
N PRO A 17 8.82 2.65 -6.05
CA PRO A 17 7.65 1.81 -6.28
C PRO A 17 7.94 0.29 -6.26
N LEU A 18 7.39 -0.45 -5.30
CA LEU A 18 7.52 -1.90 -5.20
C LEU A 18 6.14 -2.56 -5.29
N LEU A 19 5.94 -3.51 -6.20
CA LEU A 19 4.74 -4.33 -6.25
C LEU A 19 4.90 -5.57 -5.35
N ILE A 20 3.99 -5.85 -4.42
CA ILE A 20 3.93 -7.12 -3.70
C ILE A 20 2.83 -7.99 -4.30
N VAL A 21 3.19 -9.18 -4.79
CA VAL A 21 2.26 -10.14 -5.37
C VAL A 21 2.06 -11.30 -4.41
N ALA A 22 0.83 -11.43 -3.91
CA ALA A 22 0.36 -12.47 -3.00
C ALA A 22 -1.17 -12.60 -3.16
N SER A 23 -1.85 -13.36 -2.29
CA SER A 23 -3.33 -13.28 -2.27
C SER A 23 -3.77 -11.85 -1.91
N PRO A 24 -4.91 -11.36 -2.42
CA PRO A 24 -5.33 -9.96 -2.26
C PRO A 24 -5.32 -9.46 -0.81
N VAL A 25 -5.76 -10.28 0.14
CA VAL A 25 -5.74 -9.95 1.57
C VAL A 25 -4.32 -9.79 2.13
N VAL A 26 -3.36 -10.58 1.63
CA VAL A 26 -1.97 -10.57 2.09
C VAL A 26 -1.21 -9.39 1.47
N SER A 27 -1.31 -9.22 0.15
CA SER A 27 -0.61 -8.14 -0.55
C SER A 27 -1.12 -6.77 -0.11
N SER A 28 -2.44 -6.61 0.12
CA SER A 28 -3.02 -5.37 0.63
C SER A 28 -2.54 -5.05 2.03
N ALA A 29 -2.58 -6.03 2.95
CA ALA A 29 -2.11 -5.85 4.32
C ALA A 29 -0.62 -5.48 4.37
N LEU A 30 0.22 -6.13 3.58
CA LEU A 30 1.66 -5.83 3.53
C LEU A 30 1.96 -4.48 2.88
N ALA A 31 1.24 -4.11 1.82
CA ALA A 31 1.37 -2.80 1.19
C ALA A 31 0.98 -1.66 2.14
N GLU A 32 -0.13 -1.83 2.86
CA GLU A 32 -0.57 -0.86 3.87
C GLU A 32 0.49 -0.68 4.97
N ARG A 33 0.99 -1.79 5.51
CA ARG A 33 2.06 -1.79 6.53
C ARG A 33 3.33 -1.10 6.05
N ALA A 34 3.81 -1.43 4.84
CA ALA A 34 5.05 -0.86 4.32
C ALA A 34 4.93 0.66 4.07
N ASN A 35 3.78 1.11 3.56
CA ASN A 35 3.51 2.53 3.31
C ASN A 35 3.28 3.36 4.58
N ALA A 36 3.07 2.70 5.74
CA ALA A 36 2.93 3.33 7.04
C ALA A 36 4.27 3.68 7.71
N LEU A 37 5.42 3.23 7.17
CA LEU A 37 6.74 3.53 7.74
C LEU A 37 7.05 5.04 7.66
N PRO A 38 7.61 5.68 8.72
CA PRO A 38 7.84 7.13 8.76
C PRO A 38 8.72 7.65 7.62
N ASP A 39 9.77 6.89 7.26
CA ASP A 39 10.76 7.28 6.25
C ASP A 39 10.37 6.89 4.82
N ARG A 40 9.27 6.13 4.65
CA ARG A 40 8.73 5.61 3.38
C ARG A 40 9.81 5.28 2.33
N PRO A 41 10.71 4.31 2.62
CA PRO A 41 11.76 3.94 1.66
C PRO A 41 11.17 3.41 0.35
N LEU A 42 10.04 2.70 0.44
CA LEU A 42 9.33 2.10 -0.69
C LEU A 42 7.89 2.65 -0.76
N ALA A 43 7.39 2.85 -1.98
CA ALA A 43 5.98 3.08 -2.26
C ALA A 43 5.35 1.76 -2.71
N VAL A 44 4.75 1.03 -1.77
CA VAL A 44 4.32 -0.35 -2.02
C VAL A 44 2.92 -0.41 -2.63
N LEU A 45 2.78 -1.24 -3.67
CA LEU A 45 1.54 -1.56 -4.35
C LEU A 45 1.14 -3.01 -4.05
N ALA A 46 -0.16 -3.26 -3.90
CA ALA A 46 -0.69 -4.62 -3.76
C ALA A 46 -1.07 -5.16 -5.14
N GLY A 47 -0.55 -6.34 -5.50
CA GLY A 47 -0.91 -7.11 -6.67
C GLY A 47 -1.58 -8.44 -6.29
N ASP A 48 -2.34 -9.01 -7.23
CA ASP A 48 -2.99 -10.31 -7.06
C ASP A 48 -2.14 -11.42 -7.70
N ALA A 49 -1.86 -12.49 -6.94
CA ALA A 49 -1.22 -13.68 -7.46
C ALA A 49 -2.05 -14.40 -8.55
N GLY A 50 -3.37 -14.17 -8.59
CA GLY A 50 -4.27 -14.68 -9.63
C GLY A 50 -3.95 -14.17 -11.04
N ASP A 51 -3.31 -12.99 -11.15
CA ASP A 51 -2.88 -12.41 -12.43
C ASP A 51 -1.61 -13.07 -13.00
N GLY A 52 -0.98 -13.94 -12.20
CA GLY A 52 0.23 -14.66 -12.57
C GLY A 52 1.53 -13.88 -12.33
N VAL A 53 2.62 -14.63 -12.24
CA VAL A 53 3.98 -14.10 -12.11
C VAL A 53 4.35 -13.22 -13.31
N ASP A 54 3.91 -13.58 -14.51
CA ASP A 54 4.25 -12.89 -15.75
C ASP A 54 3.71 -11.45 -15.76
N ALA A 55 2.51 -11.21 -15.22
CA ALA A 55 1.95 -9.86 -15.11
C ALA A 55 2.77 -8.94 -14.18
N ALA A 56 3.40 -9.52 -13.15
CA ALA A 56 4.29 -8.78 -12.26
C ALA A 56 5.63 -8.45 -12.94
N GLU A 57 6.16 -9.39 -13.72
CA GLU A 57 7.37 -9.17 -14.53
C GLU A 57 7.12 -8.11 -15.60
N ASP A 58 5.98 -8.15 -16.28
CA ASP A 58 5.59 -7.16 -17.28
C ASP A 58 5.56 -5.75 -16.68
N GLN A 59 5.00 -5.56 -15.48
CA GLN A 59 5.02 -4.24 -14.81
C GLN A 59 6.44 -3.74 -14.49
N VAL A 60 7.37 -4.63 -14.14
CA VAL A 60 8.78 -4.29 -13.92
C VAL A 60 9.46 -3.98 -15.26
N ILE A 61 9.20 -4.76 -16.30
CA ILE A 61 9.74 -4.58 -17.66
C ILE A 61 9.26 -3.26 -18.27
N GLU A 62 8.00 -2.90 -18.05
CA GLU A 62 7.38 -1.65 -18.48
C GLU A 62 7.75 -0.46 -17.60
N GLY A 63 8.52 -0.65 -16.53
CA GLY A 63 8.96 0.43 -15.64
C GLY A 63 7.82 1.12 -14.88
N VAL A 64 6.66 0.47 -14.75
CA VAL A 64 5.54 0.95 -13.91
C VAL A 64 5.93 0.89 -12.43
N VAL A 65 6.65 -0.17 -12.06
CA VAL A 65 7.28 -0.31 -10.74
C VAL A 65 8.78 -0.53 -10.90
N VAL A 66 9.57 -0.18 -9.88
CA VAL A 66 11.02 -0.42 -9.91
C VAL A 66 11.37 -1.88 -9.62
N ALA A 67 10.51 -2.55 -8.85
CA ALA A 67 10.66 -3.95 -8.49
C ALA A 67 9.31 -4.61 -8.20
N ALA A 68 9.27 -5.95 -8.28
CA ALA A 68 8.14 -6.74 -7.79
C ALA A 68 8.62 -7.87 -6.87
N LEU A 69 8.02 -7.97 -5.69
CA LEU A 69 8.24 -9.06 -4.74
C LEU A 69 7.08 -10.06 -4.84
N VAL A 70 7.35 -11.23 -5.42
CA VAL A 70 6.41 -12.35 -5.47
C VAL A 70 6.62 -13.22 -4.24
N MET A 71 5.60 -13.30 -3.39
CA MET A 71 5.69 -14.01 -2.12
C MET A 71 5.30 -15.48 -2.24
N ASP A 72 6.18 -16.37 -1.77
CA ASP A 72 5.85 -17.79 -1.63
C ASP A 72 5.28 -18.05 -0.23
N LEU A 73 3.95 -18.00 -0.11
CA LEU A 73 3.27 -18.21 1.17
C LEU A 73 3.32 -19.68 1.66
N SER A 74 3.75 -20.63 0.82
CA SER A 74 3.94 -22.03 1.20
C SER A 74 5.32 -22.30 1.82
N GLY A 75 6.29 -21.45 1.52
CA GLY A 75 7.67 -21.57 1.96
C GLY A 75 8.20 -20.29 2.60
N THR A 76 9.53 -20.20 2.64
CA THR A 76 10.26 -19.05 3.18
C THR A 76 11.15 -18.36 2.14
N THR A 77 11.11 -18.79 0.88
CA THR A 77 11.93 -18.22 -0.19
C THR A 77 11.04 -17.47 -1.18
N ASP A 78 11.06 -16.14 -1.09
CA ASP A 78 10.34 -15.24 -1.98
C ASP A 78 11.17 -14.95 -3.23
N ARG A 79 10.54 -14.35 -4.25
CA ARG A 79 11.22 -13.98 -5.50
C ARG A 79 11.13 -12.48 -5.72
N LEU A 80 12.27 -11.82 -5.81
CA LEU A 80 12.38 -10.39 -6.12
C LEU A 80 12.73 -10.23 -7.60
N VAL A 81 11.83 -9.61 -8.34
CA VAL A 81 11.99 -9.24 -9.73
C VAL A 81 12.52 -7.81 -9.80
N LEU A 82 13.70 -7.63 -10.39
CA LEU A 82 14.35 -6.34 -10.62
C LEU A 82 14.49 -6.08 -12.11
N ASN A 83 14.48 -4.81 -12.51
CA ASN A 83 14.73 -4.45 -13.90
C ASN A 83 16.24 -4.37 -14.19
N ALA A 84 16.75 -5.24 -15.06
CA ALA A 84 18.18 -5.31 -15.41
C ALA A 84 18.71 -4.05 -16.13
N SER A 85 17.82 -3.22 -16.68
CA SER A 85 18.16 -1.99 -17.40
C SER A 85 18.18 -0.74 -16.52
N ARG A 86 17.69 -0.81 -15.27
CA ARG A 86 17.71 0.29 -14.29
C ARG A 86 19.11 0.50 -13.68
N ASP A 87 19.25 1.58 -12.93
CA ASP A 87 20.43 1.89 -12.12
C ASP A 87 20.78 0.71 -11.18
N GLU A 88 22.02 0.23 -11.23
CA GLU A 88 22.48 -0.89 -10.39
C GLU A 88 22.58 -0.48 -8.91
N GLU A 89 22.81 0.80 -8.60
CA GLU A 89 22.80 1.31 -7.23
C GLU A 89 21.38 1.27 -6.65
N LEU A 90 20.37 1.63 -7.45
CA LEU A 90 18.96 1.50 -7.04
C LEU A 90 18.57 0.04 -6.85
N ASN A 91 18.90 -0.82 -7.82
CA ASN A 91 18.62 -2.25 -7.73
C ASN A 91 19.28 -2.87 -6.49
N GLY A 92 20.53 -2.49 -6.20
CA GLY A 92 21.26 -2.91 -5.00
C GLY A 92 20.57 -2.43 -3.72
N ALA A 93 20.21 -1.14 -3.64
CA ALA A 93 19.52 -0.58 -2.47
C ALA A 93 18.15 -1.25 -2.21
N VAL A 94 17.36 -1.53 -3.26
CA VAL A 94 16.10 -2.28 -3.14
C VAL A 94 16.35 -3.73 -2.71
N GLU A 95 17.31 -4.41 -3.33
CA GLU A 95 17.68 -5.79 -2.99
C GLU A 95 18.11 -5.90 -1.52
N ASP A 96 18.96 -5.00 -1.04
CA ASP A 96 19.45 -4.97 0.34
C ASP A 96 18.33 -4.65 1.33
N HIS A 97 17.48 -3.66 1.03
CA HIS A 97 16.33 -3.32 1.88
C HIS A 97 15.35 -4.49 2.00
N VAL A 98 14.97 -5.11 0.87
CA VAL A 98 14.06 -6.26 0.84
C VAL A 98 14.69 -7.45 1.58
N ARG A 99 15.98 -7.73 1.37
CA ARG A 99 16.70 -8.78 2.10
C ARG A 99 16.71 -8.54 3.60
N GLN A 100 16.98 -7.32 4.04
CA GLN A 100 17.00 -6.97 5.45
C GLN A 100 15.64 -7.20 6.10
N VAL A 101 14.56 -6.71 5.47
CA VAL A 101 13.19 -6.86 5.97
C VAL A 101 12.80 -8.34 6.00
N LEU A 102 13.03 -9.10 4.93
CA LEU A 102 12.68 -10.52 4.89
C LEU A 102 13.51 -11.36 5.87
N ALA A 103 14.80 -11.07 6.02
CA ALA A 103 15.67 -11.77 6.96
C ALA A 103 15.22 -11.57 8.41
N SER A 104 14.76 -10.36 8.78
CA SER A 104 14.19 -10.10 10.11
C SER A 104 12.94 -10.94 10.40
N ASN A 105 12.22 -11.36 9.35
CA ASN A 105 11.05 -12.22 9.42
C ASN A 105 11.36 -13.71 9.16
N GLY A 106 12.64 -14.09 9.12
CA GLY A 106 13.06 -15.49 8.86
C GLY A 106 12.84 -15.96 7.42
N ARG A 107 12.67 -15.04 6.47
CA ARG A 107 12.47 -15.31 5.03
C ARG A 107 13.71 -14.96 4.22
N ARG A 108 13.83 -15.55 3.03
CA ARG A 108 14.92 -15.34 2.07
C ARG A 108 14.33 -14.89 0.74
N VAL A 109 15.17 -14.32 -0.11
CA VAL A 109 14.75 -13.83 -1.42
C VAL A 109 15.70 -14.30 -2.52
N GLN A 110 15.13 -14.83 -3.59
CA GLN A 110 15.82 -15.14 -4.83
C GLN A 110 15.60 -13.99 -5.82
N VAL A 111 16.68 -13.45 -6.37
CA VAL A 111 16.62 -12.31 -7.27
C VAL A 111 16.55 -12.79 -8.72
N THR A 112 15.58 -12.29 -9.46
CA THR A 112 15.44 -12.46 -10.91
C THR A 112 15.54 -11.09 -11.57
N ARG A 113 16.43 -10.94 -12.54
CA ARG A 113 16.58 -9.69 -13.31
C ARG A 113 15.89 -9.87 -14.67
N VAL A 114 14.99 -8.96 -15.01
CA VAL A 114 14.21 -8.95 -16.26
C VAL A 114 14.43 -7.63 -17.01
N SER A 115 14.36 -7.63 -18.34
CA SER A 115 14.40 -6.40 -19.13
C SER A 115 13.81 -6.60 -20.52
N ALA A 116 13.24 -5.54 -21.10
CA ALA A 116 12.82 -5.51 -22.50
C ALA A 116 14.00 -5.37 -23.48
N THR A 117 15.15 -4.90 -22.98
CA THR A 117 16.31 -4.53 -23.79
C THR A 117 17.62 -4.93 -23.09
N THR A 118 18.67 -5.09 -23.88
CA THR A 118 20.05 -5.28 -23.38
C THR A 118 20.76 -3.95 -23.13
N MET A 119 20.10 -2.82 -23.38
CA MET A 119 20.66 -1.49 -23.13
C MET A 119 20.63 -1.15 -21.64
N SER A 120 21.72 -0.56 -21.15
CA SER A 120 21.86 -0.08 -19.78
C SER A 120 21.40 1.37 -19.62
N GLY A 121 20.91 1.73 -18.44
CA GLY A 121 20.56 3.11 -18.07
C GLY A 121 21.73 4.09 -18.17
N GLU A 122 22.98 3.63 -18.03
CA GLU A 122 24.18 4.45 -18.24
C GLU A 122 24.25 5.03 -19.66
N ARG A 123 23.90 4.24 -20.69
CA ARG A 123 23.89 4.72 -22.09
C ARG A 123 22.80 5.74 -22.32
N VAL A 124 21.67 5.62 -21.61
CA VAL A 124 20.57 6.58 -21.67
C VAL A 124 20.96 7.90 -21.00
N SER A 125 21.56 7.82 -19.81
CA SER A 125 22.10 8.99 -19.10
C SER A 125 23.16 9.72 -19.92
N ALA A 126 24.06 8.99 -20.57
CA ALA A 126 25.04 9.56 -21.50
C ALA A 126 24.36 10.24 -22.71
N ALA A 127 23.29 9.66 -23.27
CA ALA A 127 22.52 10.27 -24.35
C ALA A 127 21.79 11.54 -23.90
N ALA A 128 21.22 11.55 -22.70
CA ALA A 128 20.59 12.72 -22.08
C ALA A 128 21.59 13.87 -21.91
N LEU A 129 22.81 13.54 -21.46
CA LEU A 129 23.92 14.50 -21.30
C LEU A 129 24.36 15.08 -22.63
N ALA A 130 24.61 14.20 -23.61
CA ALA A 130 25.00 14.60 -24.95
C ALA A 130 23.93 15.50 -25.61
N SER A 131 22.65 15.17 -25.44
CA SER A 131 21.53 15.95 -25.97
C SER A 131 21.45 17.34 -25.34
N SER A 132 21.61 17.41 -24.02
CA SER A 132 21.60 18.68 -23.28
C SER A 132 22.79 19.58 -23.66
N ALA A 133 23.99 18.99 -23.75
CA ALA A 133 25.20 19.69 -24.17
C ALA A 133 25.10 20.18 -25.64
N ALA A 134 24.55 19.36 -26.53
CA ALA A 134 24.31 19.73 -27.92
C ALA A 134 23.33 20.91 -28.04
N GLY A 135 22.25 20.90 -27.25
CA GLY A 135 21.29 22.01 -27.19
C GLY A 135 21.94 23.32 -26.74
N PHE A 136 22.76 23.27 -25.68
CA PHE A 136 23.53 24.43 -25.23
C PHE A 136 24.51 24.93 -26.29
N ALA A 137 25.29 24.04 -26.90
CA ALA A 137 26.24 24.39 -27.96
C ALA A 137 25.54 25.04 -29.17
N MET A 138 24.35 24.55 -29.53
CA MET A 138 23.52 25.13 -30.58
C MET A 138 23.07 26.56 -30.23
N ALA A 139 22.64 26.81 -28.98
CA ALA A 139 22.28 28.15 -28.53
C ALA A 139 23.47 29.11 -28.56
N LEU A 140 24.67 28.64 -28.20
CA LEU A 140 25.90 29.41 -28.29
C LEU A 140 26.24 29.76 -29.74
N LEU A 141 26.20 28.78 -30.65
CA LEU A 141 26.47 28.97 -32.08
C LEU A 141 25.51 30.01 -32.69
N VAL A 142 24.21 29.88 -32.43
CA VAL A 142 23.19 30.85 -32.89
C VAL A 142 23.46 32.24 -32.31
N SER A 143 23.86 32.33 -31.03
CA SER A 143 24.16 33.60 -30.38
C SER A 143 25.40 34.28 -30.95
N VAL A 144 26.43 33.53 -31.35
CA VAL A 144 27.66 34.06 -31.96
C VAL A 144 27.42 34.47 -33.41
N LEU A 145 26.79 33.61 -34.21
CA LEU A 145 26.61 33.85 -35.65
C LEU A 145 25.56 34.92 -35.96
N LEU A 146 24.47 34.92 -35.19
CA LEU A 146 23.28 35.70 -35.51
C LEU A 146 22.94 36.72 -34.41
N GLY A 147 23.75 36.81 -33.36
CA GLY A 147 23.51 37.65 -32.19
C GLY A 147 22.47 37.05 -31.22
N PRO A 148 22.53 37.44 -29.93
CA PRO A 148 21.73 36.84 -28.84
C PRO A 148 20.23 37.12 -28.94
N ALA A 149 19.80 38.06 -29.79
CA ALA A 149 18.39 38.31 -30.02
C ALA A 149 18.06 38.90 -31.39
N PRO A 150 16.98 38.43 -32.04
CA PRO A 150 16.54 38.95 -33.33
C PRO A 150 15.79 40.28 -33.20
N ASN A 151 16.12 41.24 -34.07
CA ASN A 151 15.46 42.56 -34.10
C ASN A 151 14.04 42.53 -34.72
N ARG A 152 13.75 41.56 -35.62
CA ARG A 152 12.45 41.41 -36.29
C ARG A 152 11.77 40.09 -35.88
N LEU A 153 10.43 40.12 -35.75
CA LEU A 153 9.64 38.95 -35.36
C LEU A 153 9.78 37.79 -36.36
N ARG A 154 9.74 38.09 -37.68
CA ARG A 154 9.91 37.07 -38.74
C ARG A 154 11.26 36.36 -38.67
N LEU A 155 12.32 37.08 -38.32
CA LEU A 155 13.66 36.49 -38.14
C LEU A 155 13.72 35.62 -36.88
N GLY A 156 13.03 36.00 -35.81
CA GLY A 156 12.92 35.18 -34.60
C GLY A 156 12.13 33.90 -34.82
N ALA A 157 10.97 33.99 -35.49
CA ALA A 157 10.18 32.83 -35.86
C ALA A 157 10.97 31.88 -36.79
N GLY A 158 11.66 32.44 -37.79
CA GLY A 158 12.54 31.67 -38.67
C GLY A 158 13.63 30.90 -37.91
N ARG A 159 14.29 31.53 -36.92
CA ARG A 159 15.29 30.84 -36.08
C ARG A 159 14.71 29.67 -35.29
N VAL A 160 13.54 29.84 -34.70
CA VAL A 160 12.88 28.76 -33.94
C VAL A 160 12.51 27.60 -34.87
N VAL A 161 11.93 27.88 -36.05
CA VAL A 161 11.60 26.85 -37.04
C VAL A 161 12.85 26.10 -37.52
N THR A 162 13.93 26.82 -37.82
CA THR A 162 15.21 26.19 -38.19
C THR A 162 15.76 25.31 -37.08
N LEU A 163 15.71 25.76 -35.82
CA LEU A 163 16.13 24.96 -34.67
C LEU A 163 15.30 23.69 -34.52
N VAL A 164 13.98 23.77 -34.66
CA VAL A 164 13.10 22.60 -34.62
C VAL A 164 13.50 21.57 -35.69
N LEU A 165 13.74 22.01 -36.93
CA LEU A 165 14.15 21.12 -38.02
C LEU A 165 15.54 20.49 -37.78
N VAL A 166 16.52 21.29 -37.36
CA VAL A 166 17.88 20.82 -37.08
C VAL A 166 17.87 19.84 -35.90
N CYS A 167 17.17 20.17 -34.80
CA CYS A 167 17.02 19.28 -33.66
C CYS A 167 16.29 17.98 -34.02
N GLY A 168 15.31 18.02 -34.93
CA GLY A 168 14.66 16.80 -35.46
C GLY A 168 15.63 15.90 -36.22
N ILE A 169 16.49 16.47 -37.07
CA ILE A 169 17.52 15.70 -37.80
C ILE A 169 18.56 15.13 -36.83
N LEU A 170 19.04 15.93 -35.88
CA LEU A 170 19.97 15.46 -34.84
C LEU A 170 19.31 14.39 -33.95
N GLY A 171 18.01 14.49 -33.70
CA GLY A 171 17.21 13.47 -33.04
C GLY A 171 17.24 12.13 -33.77
N LEU A 172 17.09 12.12 -35.10
CA LEU A 172 17.19 10.90 -35.92
C LEU A 172 18.58 10.26 -35.85
N VAL A 173 19.64 11.08 -35.86
CA VAL A 173 21.03 10.61 -35.71
C VAL A 173 21.25 10.02 -34.32
N GLY A 174 20.81 10.73 -33.27
CA GLY A 174 20.92 10.27 -31.88
C GLY A 174 20.11 8.99 -31.61
N ALA A 175 18.90 8.89 -32.16
CA ALA A 175 18.11 7.66 -32.11
C ALA A 175 18.83 6.50 -32.79
N SER A 176 19.50 6.73 -33.92
CA SER A 176 20.28 5.67 -34.60
C SER A 176 21.47 5.18 -33.76
N TRP A 177 22.09 6.06 -32.97
CA TRP A 177 23.15 5.69 -32.03
C TRP A 177 22.65 4.83 -30.85
N LEU A 178 21.38 4.97 -30.49
CA LEU A 178 20.70 4.15 -29.49
C LEU A 178 20.23 2.79 -30.03
N SER A 179 20.44 2.47 -31.32
CA SER A 179 20.13 1.17 -31.93
C SER A 179 18.70 0.64 -31.67
N PRO A 180 17.65 1.38 -32.08
CA PRO A 180 16.25 1.02 -31.86
C PRO A 180 15.85 -0.33 -32.48
N PRO A 181 14.96 -1.09 -31.80
CA PRO A 181 14.53 -2.41 -32.26
C PRO A 181 13.61 -2.38 -33.49
N SER A 182 12.89 -1.28 -33.74
CA SER A 182 11.93 -1.17 -34.84
C SER A 182 11.88 0.22 -35.47
N THR A 183 11.34 0.32 -36.69
CA THR A 183 11.19 1.61 -37.41
C THR A 183 10.29 2.59 -36.65
N ALA A 184 9.18 2.11 -36.09
CA ALA A 184 8.28 2.93 -35.28
C ALA A 184 9.00 3.48 -34.04
N ARG A 185 9.76 2.62 -33.36
CA ARG A 185 10.53 3.01 -32.17
C ARG A 185 11.60 4.07 -32.47
N ARG A 186 12.21 4.04 -33.66
CA ARG A 186 13.20 5.09 -34.01
C ARG A 186 12.56 6.46 -34.10
N ILE A 187 11.32 6.55 -34.60
CA ILE A 187 10.63 7.84 -34.75
C ILE A 187 10.31 8.41 -33.37
N GLU A 188 9.82 7.58 -32.45
CA GLU A 188 9.55 7.97 -31.06
C GLU A 188 10.83 8.41 -30.34
N MET A 189 11.89 7.60 -30.40
CA MET A 189 13.21 7.96 -29.84
C MET A 189 13.75 9.24 -30.46
N ALA A 190 13.64 9.42 -31.78
CA ALA A 190 14.13 10.62 -32.46
C ALA A 190 13.36 11.88 -32.04
N ALA A 191 12.05 11.77 -31.82
CA ALA A 191 11.24 12.87 -31.32
C ALA A 191 11.65 13.27 -29.90
N VAL A 192 11.87 12.30 -29.00
CA VAL A 192 12.31 12.56 -27.63
C VAL A 192 13.72 13.15 -27.62
N VAL A 193 14.70 12.53 -28.29
CA VAL A 193 16.07 13.06 -28.38
C VAL A 193 16.07 14.47 -28.98
N GLY A 194 15.31 14.70 -30.05
CA GLY A 194 15.18 16.02 -30.68
C GLY A 194 14.60 17.06 -29.72
N LEU A 195 13.57 16.70 -28.93
CA LEU A 195 13.00 17.57 -27.90
C LEU A 195 14.01 17.88 -26.79
N SER A 196 14.77 16.87 -26.36
CA SER A 196 15.83 16.98 -25.35
C SER A 196 17.01 17.86 -25.79
N ILE A 197 17.23 18.02 -27.10
CA ILE A 197 18.19 19.00 -27.65
C ILE A 197 17.53 20.39 -27.79
N LEU A 198 16.28 20.44 -28.25
CA LEU A 198 15.57 21.68 -28.55
C LEU A 198 15.28 22.49 -27.29
N MET A 199 14.82 21.85 -26.22
CA MET A 199 14.44 22.53 -24.98
C MET A 199 15.62 23.30 -24.36
N PRO A 200 16.82 22.71 -24.14
CA PRO A 200 17.96 23.43 -23.59
C PRO A 200 18.43 24.55 -24.52
N ALA A 201 18.32 24.35 -25.83
CA ALA A 201 18.67 25.37 -26.82
C ALA A 201 17.77 26.61 -26.69
N LEU A 202 16.44 26.43 -26.68
CA LEU A 202 15.50 27.54 -26.58
C LEU A 202 15.53 28.21 -25.20
N LEU A 203 15.68 27.43 -24.12
CA LEU A 203 15.78 28.01 -22.77
C LEU A 203 17.06 28.84 -22.62
N THR A 204 18.19 28.36 -23.14
CA THR A 204 19.47 29.10 -23.14
C THR A 204 19.37 30.38 -23.96
N LEU A 205 18.73 30.34 -25.13
CA LEU A 205 18.47 31.54 -25.95
C LEU A 205 17.52 32.53 -25.24
N ALA A 206 16.52 32.05 -24.51
CA ALA A 206 15.63 32.88 -23.71
C ALA A 206 16.41 33.61 -22.60
N LEU A 207 17.27 32.89 -21.87
CA LEU A 207 18.15 33.48 -20.85
C LEU A 207 19.12 34.49 -21.45
N GLY A 208 19.73 34.17 -22.61
CA GLY A 208 20.58 35.08 -23.37
C GLY A 208 19.85 36.34 -23.81
N ALA A 209 18.58 36.24 -24.23
CA ALA A 209 17.75 37.38 -24.59
C ALA A 209 17.44 38.31 -23.40
N LEU A 210 17.41 37.78 -22.17
CA LEU A 210 17.15 38.52 -20.93
C LEU A 210 18.40 39.20 -20.35
N ALA A 211 19.52 38.47 -20.33
CA ALA A 211 20.70 38.83 -19.56
C ALA A 211 22.00 38.89 -20.37
N GLY A 212 21.97 38.67 -21.68
CA GLY A 212 23.16 38.63 -22.54
C GLY A 212 24.11 37.51 -22.12
N LEU A 213 25.40 37.79 -22.03
CA LEU A 213 26.44 36.82 -21.63
C LEU A 213 26.16 36.16 -20.26
N ALA A 214 25.65 36.91 -19.30
CA ALA A 214 25.30 36.35 -18.00
C ALA A 214 24.18 35.31 -18.09
N GLY A 215 23.24 35.47 -19.04
CA GLY A 215 22.18 34.49 -19.28
C GLY A 215 22.70 33.21 -19.94
N LEU A 216 23.65 33.34 -20.86
CA LEU A 216 24.33 32.18 -21.47
C LEU A 216 25.17 31.42 -20.43
N ALA A 217 25.84 32.13 -19.52
CA ALA A 217 26.57 31.50 -18.41
C ALA A 217 25.63 30.74 -17.46
N VAL A 218 24.45 31.29 -17.15
CA VAL A 218 23.41 30.56 -16.38
C VAL A 218 22.94 29.31 -17.12
N GLY A 219 22.75 29.38 -18.45
CA GLY A 219 22.42 28.21 -19.26
C GLY A 219 23.48 27.11 -19.18
N LEU A 220 24.77 27.48 -19.26
CA LEU A 220 25.89 26.55 -19.08
C LEU A 220 25.84 25.91 -17.69
N THR A 221 25.63 26.70 -16.63
CA THR A 221 25.54 26.17 -15.27
C THR A 221 24.38 25.20 -15.12
N LEU A 222 23.19 25.50 -15.64
CA LEU A 222 22.02 24.65 -15.52
C LEU A 222 22.19 23.31 -16.24
N PHE A 223 22.65 23.33 -17.50
CA PHE A 223 22.64 22.14 -18.36
C PHE A 223 23.95 21.36 -18.41
N VAL A 224 25.07 21.95 -17.99
CA VAL A 224 26.41 21.32 -18.06
C VAL A 224 27.07 21.17 -16.69
N VAL A 225 26.62 21.89 -15.66
CA VAL A 225 27.23 21.83 -14.31
C VAL A 225 26.28 21.25 -13.27
N VAL A 226 25.06 21.76 -13.19
CA VAL A 226 24.05 21.38 -12.19
C VAL A 226 23.34 20.09 -12.60
N ALA A 227 23.07 19.90 -13.89
CA ALA A 227 22.48 18.66 -14.39
C ALA A 227 23.45 17.47 -14.34
N SER A 228 24.75 17.68 -14.14
CA SER A 228 25.76 16.62 -14.27
C SER A 228 25.58 15.43 -13.33
N PRO A 229 25.30 15.57 -12.02
CA PRO A 229 25.09 14.40 -11.15
C PRO A 229 23.91 13.52 -11.56
N LEU A 230 22.83 14.13 -12.06
CA LEU A 230 21.65 13.43 -12.58
C LEU A 230 21.90 12.76 -13.92
N LEU A 231 22.79 13.36 -14.71
CA LEU A 231 23.22 12.85 -16.00
C LEU A 231 24.35 11.81 -15.87
N TRP A 232 24.82 11.54 -14.65
CA TRP A 232 25.76 10.47 -14.31
C TRP A 232 25.05 9.17 -13.88
N GLY A 233 23.71 9.14 -13.92
CA GLY A 233 22.93 7.91 -13.82
C GLY A 233 22.38 7.57 -12.45
N ILE A 234 22.44 8.48 -11.48
CA ILE A 234 21.81 8.30 -10.16
C ILE A 234 20.28 8.44 -10.30
N ASP A 235 19.55 7.39 -9.94
CA ASP A 235 18.08 7.40 -9.97
C ASP A 235 17.48 8.41 -8.96
N SER A 236 16.34 9.02 -9.30
CA SER A 236 15.69 10.06 -8.49
C SER A 236 15.27 9.54 -7.11
N HIS A 237 15.02 8.24 -6.98
CA HIS A 237 14.66 7.58 -5.72
C HIS A 237 15.82 7.43 -4.73
N LEU A 238 17.06 7.72 -5.13
CA LEU A 238 18.24 7.71 -4.27
C LEU A 238 18.64 9.11 -3.77
N LEU A 239 17.96 10.16 -4.26
CA LEU A 239 18.27 11.54 -3.88
C LEU A 239 17.60 11.90 -2.55
N PRO A 240 18.29 12.65 -1.66
CA PRO A 240 17.67 13.10 -0.43
C PRO A 240 16.55 14.11 -0.70
N GLU A 241 15.56 14.17 0.19
CA GLU A 241 14.57 15.24 0.15
C GLU A 241 15.24 16.63 0.30
N PRO A 242 14.77 17.65 -0.44
CA PRO A 242 13.62 17.65 -1.34
C PRO A 242 13.94 17.29 -2.81
N PHE A 243 15.18 16.88 -3.11
CA PHE A 243 15.66 16.74 -4.49
C PHE A 243 14.99 15.59 -5.25
N ASN A 244 14.68 14.46 -4.60
CA ASN A 244 13.90 13.35 -5.17
C ASN A 244 12.60 13.83 -5.83
N LYS A 245 11.88 14.75 -5.18
CA LYS A 245 10.60 15.27 -5.63
C LYS A 245 10.73 16.40 -6.63
N LEU A 246 11.79 17.19 -6.55
CA LEU A 246 11.99 18.35 -7.42
C LEU A 246 12.57 17.97 -8.78
N VAL A 247 13.32 16.88 -8.87
CA VAL A 247 14.15 16.62 -10.05
C VAL A 247 13.36 16.27 -11.28
N ASP A 248 12.27 15.53 -11.13
CA ASP A 248 11.37 15.14 -12.23
C ASP A 248 10.71 16.34 -12.91
N TRP A 249 10.65 17.49 -12.22
CA TRP A 249 10.11 18.75 -12.72
C TRP A 249 11.17 19.63 -13.39
N THR A 250 12.45 19.28 -13.21
CA THR A 250 13.53 19.98 -13.88
C THR A 250 13.60 19.54 -15.34
N PRO A 251 14.07 20.42 -16.24
CA PRO A 251 14.22 20.04 -17.64
C PRO A 251 15.23 18.90 -17.86
N ALA A 252 16.21 18.75 -16.96
CA ALA A 252 17.19 17.66 -16.99
C ALA A 252 16.57 16.33 -16.54
N GLY A 253 15.88 16.28 -15.41
CA GLY A 253 15.20 15.07 -14.92
C GLY A 253 14.11 14.59 -15.90
N ALA A 254 13.29 15.51 -16.41
CA ALA A 254 12.30 15.17 -17.43
C ALA A 254 12.92 14.63 -18.74
N THR A 255 14.13 15.06 -19.09
CA THR A 255 14.87 14.53 -20.25
C THR A 255 15.29 13.08 -20.02
N VAL A 256 15.86 12.77 -18.85
CA VAL A 256 16.26 11.40 -18.47
C VAL A 256 15.03 10.49 -18.44
N ASN A 257 13.98 10.88 -17.72
CA ASN A 257 12.74 10.11 -17.59
C ASN A 257 12.05 9.86 -18.95
N ALA A 258 12.03 10.85 -19.85
CA ALA A 258 11.48 10.67 -21.20
C ALA A 258 12.28 9.67 -22.03
N LEU A 259 13.62 9.71 -21.92
CA LEU A 259 14.50 8.79 -22.64
C LEU A 259 14.40 7.38 -22.05
N ASP A 260 14.37 7.23 -20.72
CA ASP A 260 14.15 5.93 -20.08
C ASP A 260 12.81 5.31 -20.50
N SER A 261 11.74 6.12 -20.51
CA SER A 261 10.39 5.70 -20.92
C SER A 261 10.31 5.16 -22.36
N VAL A 262 11.19 5.62 -23.26
CA VAL A 262 11.17 5.23 -24.69
C VAL A 262 12.27 4.24 -25.04
N VAL A 263 13.41 4.27 -24.35
CA VAL A 263 14.57 3.42 -24.64
C VAL A 263 14.57 2.15 -23.81
N LEU A 264 14.25 2.25 -22.51
CA LEU A 264 14.28 1.12 -21.58
C LEU A 264 12.89 0.51 -21.41
N PHE A 265 11.87 1.35 -21.30
CA PHE A 265 10.48 0.94 -21.07
C PHE A 265 9.67 1.03 -22.37
N THR A 266 8.58 0.29 -22.51
CA THR A 266 7.85 0.12 -23.77
C THR A 266 7.07 1.36 -24.25
N GLY A 267 7.28 2.54 -23.65
CA GLY A 267 6.59 3.81 -23.95
C GLY A 267 5.66 4.28 -22.81
N THR A 268 5.49 3.44 -21.80
CA THR A 268 4.84 3.71 -20.52
C THR A 268 5.55 4.84 -19.76
N GLY A 269 4.81 5.68 -19.02
CA GLY A 269 5.38 6.79 -18.24
C GLY A 269 5.73 8.07 -19.01
N LEU A 270 5.61 8.09 -20.35
CA LEU A 270 6.08 9.22 -21.18
C LEU A 270 5.30 10.55 -21.02
N ARG A 271 4.06 10.51 -20.52
CA ARG A 271 3.15 11.67 -20.50
C ARG A 271 3.66 12.82 -19.62
N GLN A 272 4.04 12.54 -18.38
CA GLN A 272 4.53 13.54 -17.43
C GLN A 272 5.82 14.22 -17.92
N PRO A 273 6.90 13.48 -18.30
CA PRO A 273 8.13 14.13 -18.72
C PRO A 273 7.96 14.93 -20.02
N LEU A 274 7.15 14.47 -20.97
CA LEU A 274 6.80 15.28 -22.14
C LEU A 274 6.05 16.57 -21.76
N ALA A 275 5.09 16.50 -20.84
CA ALA A 275 4.37 17.68 -20.38
C ALA A 275 5.30 18.70 -19.71
N VAL A 276 6.26 18.23 -18.89
CA VAL A 276 7.27 19.08 -18.25
C VAL A 276 8.17 19.74 -19.32
N LEU A 277 8.72 18.97 -20.26
CA LEU A 277 9.58 19.51 -21.33
C LEU A 277 8.83 20.52 -22.21
N MET A 278 7.59 20.22 -22.58
CA MET A 278 6.74 21.14 -23.35
C MET A 278 6.37 22.39 -22.54
N GLY A 279 6.11 22.25 -21.25
CA GLY A 279 5.89 23.38 -20.35
C GLY A 279 7.08 24.33 -20.31
N TRP A 280 8.30 23.80 -20.14
CA TRP A 280 9.54 24.59 -20.21
C TRP A 280 9.77 25.23 -21.57
N LEU A 281 9.41 24.53 -22.66
CA LEU A 281 9.47 25.08 -24.02
C LEU A 281 8.56 26.30 -24.18
N VAL A 282 7.32 26.20 -23.69
CA VAL A 282 6.35 27.31 -23.70
C VAL A 282 6.89 28.49 -22.88
N VAL A 283 7.42 28.24 -21.68
CA VAL A 283 8.05 29.26 -20.83
C VAL A 283 9.21 29.95 -21.56
N ALA A 284 10.08 29.19 -22.24
CA ALA A 284 11.19 29.74 -23.01
C ALA A 284 10.70 30.65 -24.16
N VAL A 285 9.70 30.19 -24.92
CA VAL A 285 9.12 30.97 -26.03
C VAL A 285 8.44 32.25 -25.54
N VAL A 286 7.64 32.16 -24.47
CA VAL A 286 6.99 33.33 -23.85
C VAL A 286 8.06 34.32 -23.36
N ALA A 287 9.09 33.84 -22.66
CA ALA A 287 10.19 34.67 -22.19
C ALA A 287 10.90 35.39 -23.34
N MET A 288 11.18 34.70 -24.46
CA MET A 288 11.75 35.33 -25.66
C MET A 288 10.85 36.42 -26.25
N LEU A 289 9.53 36.16 -26.37
CA LEU A 289 8.56 37.12 -26.92
C LEU A 289 8.41 38.36 -26.03
N VAL A 290 8.28 38.16 -24.71
CA VAL A 290 8.11 39.25 -23.74
C VAL A 290 9.41 40.04 -23.61
N ALA A 291 10.57 39.38 -23.53
CA ALA A 291 11.87 40.05 -23.52
C ALA A 291 12.08 40.88 -24.78
N ARG A 292 11.64 40.41 -25.95
CA ARG A 292 11.67 41.21 -27.18
C ARG A 292 10.75 42.43 -27.08
N ARG A 293 9.48 42.24 -26.72
CA ARG A 293 8.48 43.33 -26.61
C ARG A 293 8.97 44.45 -25.69
N GLU A 294 9.47 44.10 -24.51
CA GLU A 294 9.92 45.08 -23.53
C GLU A 294 11.25 45.75 -23.91
N ARG A 295 12.16 45.06 -24.61
CA ARG A 295 13.38 45.69 -25.15
C ARG A 295 13.09 46.70 -26.25
N VAL A 296 12.17 46.38 -27.17
CA VAL A 296 11.73 47.31 -28.21
C VAL A 296 11.08 48.55 -27.58
N ARG A 297 10.21 48.36 -26.58
CA ARG A 297 9.59 49.47 -25.83
C ARG A 297 10.62 50.34 -25.08
N ALA A 298 11.62 49.71 -24.47
CA ALA A 298 12.63 50.39 -23.68
C ALA A 298 13.82 50.94 -24.50
N HIS A 299 13.82 50.77 -25.84
CA HIS A 299 14.92 51.16 -26.74
C HIS A 299 16.28 50.58 -26.31
N VAL A 300 16.29 49.33 -25.82
CA VAL A 300 17.51 48.65 -25.34
C VAL A 300 18.06 47.75 -26.45
N THR A 301 19.24 48.08 -26.97
CA THR A 301 20.06 47.19 -27.80
C THR A 301 21.06 46.44 -26.91
N LEU A 302 21.06 45.10 -26.98
CA LEU A 302 22.14 44.31 -26.37
C LEU A 302 23.41 44.58 -27.18
N GLY A 303 24.40 45.24 -26.57
CA GLY A 303 25.64 45.63 -27.25
C GLY A 303 26.51 44.44 -27.66
N ASP A 304 27.24 44.61 -28.77
CA ASP A 304 28.25 43.71 -29.34
C ASP A 304 29.37 43.43 -28.33
N GLY A 305 29.20 42.36 -27.55
CA GLY A 305 30.13 41.98 -26.49
C GLY A 305 30.98 40.74 -26.79
N ILE A 306 31.00 40.23 -28.02
CA ILE A 306 31.64 38.92 -28.28
C ILE A 306 32.88 39.00 -29.17
N ILE A 307 32.99 39.89 -30.18
CA ILE A 307 34.23 40.03 -30.98
C ILE A 307 34.39 41.49 -31.45
N GLY A 308 35.60 42.03 -31.28
CA GLY A 308 35.92 43.44 -31.53
C GLY A 308 35.59 43.96 -32.92
N SER A 309 35.05 45.18 -32.95
CA SER A 309 35.02 46.16 -34.03
C SER A 309 35.78 45.80 -35.31
N ARG A 310 35.04 45.48 -36.39
CA ARG A 310 35.51 45.82 -37.74
C ARG A 310 35.03 47.23 -38.05
N LYS A 311 35.90 48.22 -37.81
CA LYS A 311 35.72 49.61 -38.25
C LYS A 311 35.46 49.60 -39.76
N GLN A 312 34.27 49.98 -40.17
CA GLN A 312 33.95 50.28 -41.55
C GLN A 312 34.30 51.76 -41.78
N THR A 313 35.56 52.02 -42.14
CA THR A 313 35.94 53.31 -42.74
C THR A 313 35.47 53.32 -44.18
N SER A 314 34.60 54.28 -44.55
CA SER A 314 34.44 54.72 -45.94
C SER A 314 34.89 56.19 -46.06
N PRO A 315 35.49 56.59 -47.19
CA PRO A 315 36.24 57.84 -47.29
C PRO A 315 35.48 58.95 -48.05
N GLN A 316 36.07 60.15 -47.98
CA GLN A 316 35.95 61.32 -48.87
C GLN A 316 34.97 62.45 -48.49
N GLY A 317 35.52 63.67 -48.54
CA GLY A 317 34.79 64.94 -48.55
C GLY A 317 35.56 66.13 -47.94
N LEU A 318 36.61 66.63 -48.62
CA LEU A 318 37.28 67.91 -48.32
C LEU A 318 36.39 69.11 -48.68
N ALA A 319 36.29 70.12 -47.81
CA ALA A 319 36.24 71.55 -48.18
C ALA A 319 36.32 72.50 -46.94
N THR A 320 37.49 73.12 -46.78
CA THR A 320 37.79 74.55 -46.48
C THR A 320 36.94 75.41 -45.51
N ALA A 321 37.65 75.82 -44.44
CA ALA A 321 38.04 77.21 -44.07
C ALA A 321 37.11 78.19 -43.29
N ALA A 322 37.80 78.87 -42.36
CA ALA A 322 37.59 80.23 -41.80
C ALA A 322 36.76 80.43 -40.50
N SER A 323 37.54 80.62 -39.41
CA SER A 323 37.54 81.71 -38.42
C SER A 323 36.34 82.00 -37.49
N SER A 324 36.72 82.20 -36.22
CA SER A 324 36.33 83.25 -35.24
C SER A 324 35.55 82.82 -33.99
N ILE A 325 36.28 82.86 -32.86
CA ILE A 325 35.96 83.45 -31.54
C ILE A 325 34.48 83.71 -31.24
N GLY A 326 33.97 83.13 -30.16
CA GLY A 326 32.71 83.55 -29.53
C GLY A 326 32.33 82.69 -28.33
N ALA A 327 32.21 83.31 -27.17
CA ALA A 327 31.95 82.70 -25.88
C ALA A 327 30.48 82.27 -25.67
N SER A 328 30.34 81.25 -24.81
CA SER A 328 29.14 80.80 -24.06
C SER A 328 28.01 80.12 -24.85
N PRO A 329 27.41 79.06 -24.27
CA PRO A 329 26.08 79.31 -23.70
C PRO A 329 25.84 78.68 -22.32
N ARG A 330 24.90 79.33 -21.63
CA ARG A 330 24.10 78.82 -20.52
C ARG A 330 23.27 77.60 -20.95
N GLY A 331 23.02 76.72 -19.97
CA GLY A 331 21.73 76.04 -19.77
C GLY A 331 21.49 74.76 -20.56
N ASP A 332 21.44 73.63 -19.83
CA ASP A 332 20.31 72.66 -19.80
C ASP A 332 20.80 71.36 -19.13
N ALA A 333 20.34 71.09 -17.90
CA ALA A 333 19.16 70.30 -17.60
C ALA A 333 19.36 68.78 -17.80
N ASP A 334 19.58 68.13 -16.65
CA ASP A 334 19.01 66.84 -16.25
C ASP A 334 19.09 65.66 -17.25
N SER A 335 20.20 64.93 -17.19
CA SER A 335 20.29 63.57 -17.72
C SER A 335 19.83 62.56 -16.65
N PRO A 336 18.67 61.89 -16.77
CA PRO A 336 18.34 60.83 -15.83
C PRO A 336 19.31 59.65 -16.01
N PRO A 337 19.72 58.95 -14.95
CA PRO A 337 20.77 57.94 -15.04
C PRO A 337 20.28 56.75 -15.88
N LYS A 338 20.93 56.50 -17.03
CA LYS A 338 20.71 55.35 -17.94
C LYS A 338 20.58 53.99 -17.22
N ARG A 339 21.11 53.89 -15.99
CA ARG A 339 21.07 52.72 -15.10
C ARG A 339 19.69 52.41 -14.48
N ARG A 340 18.76 53.38 -14.37
CA ARG A 340 17.40 53.15 -13.82
C ARG A 340 16.42 52.56 -14.85
N LEU A 341 16.58 52.86 -16.14
CA LEU A 341 15.75 52.34 -17.24
C LEU A 341 16.04 50.86 -17.55
N THR A 342 17.30 50.43 -17.43
CA THR A 342 17.72 49.04 -17.70
C THR A 342 17.23 48.03 -16.67
N ARG A 343 16.91 48.44 -15.43
CA ARG A 343 16.39 47.54 -14.39
C ARG A 343 14.86 47.35 -14.47
N ARG A 344 14.12 48.36 -14.96
CA ARG A 344 12.65 48.39 -14.99
C ARG A 344 12.03 47.44 -16.03
N TRP A 345 12.65 47.29 -17.21
CA TRP A 345 12.11 46.37 -18.23
C TRP A 345 12.28 44.91 -17.82
N ARG A 346 13.40 44.55 -17.16
CA ARG A 346 13.63 43.19 -16.63
C ARG A 346 12.59 42.80 -15.57
N LEU A 347 12.22 43.74 -14.69
CA LEU A 347 11.14 43.54 -13.71
C LEU A 347 9.77 43.31 -14.38
N ARG A 348 9.48 43.98 -15.49
CA ARG A 348 8.24 43.76 -16.26
C ARG A 348 8.23 42.41 -16.98
N VAL A 349 9.37 41.96 -17.49
CA VAL A 349 9.49 40.61 -18.06
C VAL A 349 9.29 39.56 -16.96
N ALA A 350 9.92 39.73 -15.80
CA ALA A 350 9.72 38.86 -14.65
C ALA A 350 8.25 38.82 -14.20
N ALA A 351 7.55 39.96 -14.17
CA ALA A 351 6.14 40.04 -13.79
C ALA A 351 5.17 39.28 -14.72
N VAL A 352 5.59 38.90 -15.93
CA VAL A 352 4.78 38.09 -16.87
C VAL A 352 5.27 36.64 -16.93
N VAL A 353 6.59 36.43 -16.91
CA VAL A 353 7.19 35.09 -17.02
C VAL A 353 7.02 34.28 -15.74
N LEU A 354 7.18 34.88 -14.54
CA LEU A 354 6.99 34.15 -13.27
C LEU A 354 5.56 33.60 -13.13
N PRO A 355 4.50 34.40 -13.31
CA PRO A 355 3.13 33.88 -13.22
C PRO A 355 2.80 32.83 -14.28
N SER A 356 3.35 32.98 -15.50
CA SER A 356 3.18 31.98 -16.57
C SER A 356 3.87 30.66 -16.22
N ALA A 357 5.07 30.71 -15.64
CA ALA A 357 5.78 29.52 -15.18
C ALA A 357 5.06 28.86 -13.99
N ILE A 358 4.53 29.63 -13.05
CA ILE A 358 3.73 29.14 -11.92
C ILE A 358 2.43 28.49 -12.41
N MET A 359 1.75 29.09 -13.39
CA MET A 359 0.52 28.54 -13.96
C MET A 359 0.78 27.22 -14.70
N VAL A 360 1.86 27.15 -15.49
CA VAL A 360 2.27 25.90 -16.17
C VAL A 360 2.66 24.84 -15.15
N ALA A 361 3.43 25.19 -14.11
CA ALA A 361 3.77 24.27 -13.03
C ALA A 361 2.53 23.77 -12.28
N GLY A 362 1.58 24.65 -11.97
CA GLY A 362 0.30 24.29 -11.33
C GLY A 362 -0.55 23.36 -12.19
N LEU A 363 -0.68 23.63 -13.49
CA LEU A 363 -1.40 22.76 -14.44
C LEU A 363 -0.80 21.35 -14.52
N VAL A 364 0.52 21.23 -14.43
CA VAL A 364 1.20 19.92 -14.43
C VAL A 364 1.12 19.25 -13.04
N ALA A 365 1.04 20.01 -11.94
CA ALA A 365 0.87 19.49 -10.58
C ALA A 365 -0.54 18.95 -10.26
N PHE A 366 -1.57 19.27 -11.05
CA PHE A 366 -2.92 18.69 -10.92
C PHE A 366 -3.07 17.33 -11.62
N ILE A 367 -1.97 16.77 -12.15
CA ILE A 367 -1.96 15.37 -12.59
C ILE A 367 -1.95 14.52 -11.31
N PRO A 368 -2.94 13.62 -11.10
CA PRO A 368 -3.17 13.00 -9.79
C PRO A 368 -1.95 12.24 -9.28
N SER A 369 -1.48 12.60 -8.09
CA SER A 369 -0.67 11.72 -7.25
C SER A 369 -1.53 11.31 -6.07
N ASP A 370 -2.13 10.12 -6.19
CA ASP A 370 -2.88 9.53 -5.10
C ASP A 370 -1.89 9.08 -4.01
N ARG A 371 -2.03 9.63 -2.79
CA ARG A 371 -2.17 8.85 -1.53
C ARG A 371 -1.87 9.69 -0.28
N SER A 372 -2.76 9.57 0.69
CA SER A 372 -2.44 9.59 2.12
C SER A 372 -3.06 8.33 2.71
N PRO A 373 -2.34 7.60 3.58
CA PRO A 373 -3.01 7.25 4.84
C PRO A 373 -2.10 7.18 6.08
N SER A 374 -2.84 7.11 7.19
CA SER A 374 -2.49 7.01 8.61
C SER A 374 -1.82 5.70 8.99
N ALA A 375 -1.15 5.72 10.15
CA ALA A 375 -0.21 4.72 10.66
C ALA A 375 -0.83 3.45 11.25
N ALA A 376 -0.12 2.31 11.14
CA ALA A 376 0.03 1.31 12.23
C ALA A 376 1.08 0.20 11.98
N VAL A 377 1.88 -0.01 13.04
CA VAL A 377 2.38 -1.24 13.72
C VAL A 377 3.05 -2.40 12.94
N VAL A 378 4.30 -2.67 13.33
CA VAL A 378 5.17 -3.81 12.99
C VAL A 378 4.67 -5.09 13.67
N VAL A 379 4.67 -6.24 12.97
CA VAL A 379 4.44 -7.56 13.58
C VAL A 379 5.67 -8.43 13.34
N ASP A 380 6.30 -8.87 14.43
CA ASP A 380 7.29 -9.94 14.46
C ASP A 380 6.58 -11.31 14.40
N SER A 381 7.21 -12.30 13.74
CA SER A 381 6.63 -13.62 13.48
C SER A 381 6.20 -14.38 14.75
N ALA A 382 5.01 -14.98 14.70
CA ALA A 382 4.50 -15.81 15.79
C ALA A 382 5.19 -17.19 15.84
N MET A 383 5.35 -17.73 17.04
CA MET A 383 6.00 -19.02 17.31
C MET A 383 5.04 -20.03 17.94
N GLN A 384 5.36 -21.31 17.81
CA GLN A 384 4.70 -22.39 18.55
C GLN A 384 5.51 -22.74 19.79
N THR A 385 4.83 -22.98 20.91
CA THR A 385 5.49 -23.52 22.12
C THR A 385 5.96 -24.96 21.89
N PRO A 386 6.83 -25.49 22.75
CA PRO A 386 7.07 -26.93 22.80
C PRO A 386 5.77 -27.75 22.91
N CYS A 387 5.80 -28.93 22.30
CA CYS A 387 4.70 -29.87 22.18
C CYS A 387 4.41 -30.56 23.53
N VAL A 388 3.20 -30.35 24.07
CA VAL A 388 2.73 -30.98 25.31
C VAL A 388 1.97 -32.25 24.96
N ALA A 389 2.55 -33.42 25.29
CA ALA A 389 2.00 -34.71 24.91
C ALA A 389 0.58 -34.94 25.45
N THR A 390 -0.36 -35.27 24.57
CA THR A 390 -1.74 -35.61 24.93
C THR A 390 -1.98 -37.12 25.04
N GLY A 391 -1.06 -37.90 24.48
CA GLY A 391 -1.32 -39.28 24.09
C GLY A 391 -2.32 -39.35 22.93
N ARG A 392 -2.77 -40.56 22.59
CA ARG A 392 -3.78 -40.77 21.55
C ARG A 392 -5.11 -40.16 21.97
N VAL A 393 -5.70 -39.35 21.09
CA VAL A 393 -7.02 -38.73 21.29
C VAL A 393 -7.98 -39.31 20.26
N SER A 394 -8.94 -40.11 20.70
CA SER A 394 -9.90 -40.78 19.80
C SER A 394 -11.35 -40.69 20.26
N SER A 395 -11.60 -40.01 21.38
CA SER A 395 -12.92 -39.92 21.97
C SER A 395 -13.15 -38.61 22.73
N VAL A 396 -14.42 -38.29 22.95
CA VAL A 396 -14.84 -37.18 23.84
C VAL A 396 -14.32 -37.38 25.27
N SER A 397 -14.19 -38.62 25.73
CA SER A 397 -13.60 -38.93 27.04
C SER A 397 -12.13 -38.51 27.10
N ASP A 398 -11.36 -38.75 26.03
CA ASP A 398 -9.96 -38.32 25.93
C ASP A 398 -9.83 -36.80 25.94
N LEU A 399 -10.68 -36.08 25.19
CA LEU A 399 -10.71 -34.61 25.20
C LEU A 399 -11.02 -34.07 26.60
N ASN A 400 -12.00 -34.67 27.28
CA ASN A 400 -12.36 -34.30 28.65
C ASN A 400 -11.26 -34.64 29.66
N ARG A 401 -10.51 -35.73 29.46
CA ARG A 401 -9.32 -36.07 30.25
C ARG A 401 -8.23 -35.02 30.07
N ILE A 402 -7.96 -34.62 28.83
CA ILE A 402 -7.00 -33.56 28.49
C ILE A 402 -7.41 -32.25 29.16
N SER A 403 -8.64 -31.82 28.93
CA SER A 403 -9.21 -30.61 29.55
C SER A 403 -9.04 -30.66 31.07
N ALA A 404 -9.35 -31.77 31.74
CA ALA A 404 -9.32 -31.89 33.19
C ALA A 404 -7.95 -32.20 33.83
N ARG A 405 -6.95 -32.68 33.08
CA ARG A 405 -5.71 -33.20 33.68
C ARG A 405 -4.43 -32.69 33.03
N LEU A 406 -4.45 -32.27 31.77
CA LEU A 406 -3.23 -31.84 31.09
C LEU A 406 -2.71 -30.56 31.75
N ARG A 407 -1.41 -30.54 32.04
CA ARG A 407 -0.69 -29.36 32.54
C ARG A 407 0.39 -29.04 31.51
N GLY A 408 0.33 -27.83 30.96
CA GLY A 408 1.39 -27.27 30.12
C GLY A 408 2.32 -26.39 30.94
N GLU A 409 3.13 -25.60 30.25
CA GLU A 409 4.10 -24.68 30.89
C GLU A 409 3.49 -23.33 31.31
N GLY A 410 2.19 -23.13 31.09
CA GLY A 410 1.44 -21.96 31.57
C GLY A 410 0.91 -21.03 30.48
N GLN A 411 1.25 -21.27 29.21
CA GLN A 411 0.79 -20.46 28.07
C GLN A 411 -0.71 -20.63 27.79
N PHE A 412 -1.33 -21.67 28.37
CA PHE A 412 -2.77 -21.87 28.44
C PHE A 412 -3.14 -22.61 29.72
N GLU A 413 -3.77 -21.91 30.67
CA GLU A 413 -4.27 -22.51 31.91
C GLU A 413 -5.79 -22.75 31.84
N GLY A 414 -6.52 -21.89 31.13
CA GLY A 414 -7.95 -21.97 30.85
C GLY A 414 -8.39 -20.89 29.86
N GLY A 415 -9.52 -21.07 29.19
CA GLY A 415 -10.05 -20.16 28.20
C GLY A 415 -11.50 -20.50 27.84
N ASP A 416 -12.22 -19.52 27.34
CA ASP A 416 -13.59 -19.64 26.82
C ASP A 416 -13.62 -19.69 25.28
N VAL A 417 -14.82 -19.79 24.71
CA VAL A 417 -15.10 -20.05 23.30
C VAL A 417 -14.65 -21.47 22.90
N GLY A 418 -13.53 -21.62 22.20
CA GLY A 418 -13.04 -22.89 21.68
C GLY A 418 -13.49 -23.21 20.26
N ALA A 419 -13.74 -22.21 19.41
CA ALA A 419 -14.05 -22.43 18.00
C ALA A 419 -12.88 -23.14 17.30
N SER A 420 -13.16 -24.09 16.40
CA SER A 420 -12.12 -24.94 15.82
C SER A 420 -12.23 -25.08 14.31
N ALA A 421 -11.10 -25.27 13.63
CA ALA A 421 -11.07 -25.67 12.23
C ALA A 421 -9.97 -26.71 11.97
N ALA A 422 -10.22 -27.61 11.02
CA ALA A 422 -9.23 -28.55 10.52
C ALA A 422 -8.32 -27.87 9.48
N LEU A 423 -7.03 -28.15 9.55
CA LEU A 423 -6.03 -27.69 8.58
C LEU A 423 -5.75 -28.80 7.55
N GLN A 424 -5.26 -28.41 6.38
CA GLN A 424 -4.98 -29.33 5.26
C GLN A 424 -3.89 -30.37 5.58
N ASP A 425 -3.07 -30.12 6.59
CA ASP A 425 -2.00 -31.02 7.05
C ASP A 425 -2.44 -31.97 8.17
N GLY A 426 -3.73 -31.99 8.51
CA GLY A 426 -4.33 -32.88 9.51
C GLY A 426 -4.25 -32.34 10.94
N ARG A 427 -3.60 -31.20 11.17
CA ARG A 427 -3.66 -30.48 12.44
C ARG A 427 -5.01 -29.81 12.62
N ARG A 428 -5.32 -29.42 13.85
CA ARG A 428 -6.55 -28.65 14.17
C ARG A 428 -6.18 -27.43 14.99
N LEU A 429 -6.68 -26.27 14.58
CA LEU A 429 -6.60 -25.06 15.39
C LEU A 429 -7.85 -24.94 16.27
N LEU A 430 -7.66 -24.48 17.51
CA LEU A 430 -8.71 -24.00 18.39
C LEU A 430 -8.39 -22.56 18.79
N VAL A 431 -9.36 -21.66 18.64
CA VAL A 431 -9.25 -20.26 19.07
C VAL A 431 -10.13 -20.02 20.29
N PHE A 432 -9.61 -19.24 21.22
CA PHE A 432 -10.21 -18.96 22.52
C PHE A 432 -10.32 -17.46 22.72
N GLY A 433 -11.35 -17.04 23.47
CA GLY A 433 -11.47 -15.68 23.99
C GLY A 433 -10.57 -15.48 25.20
N ASP A 434 -11.09 -14.83 26.24
CA ASP A 434 -10.34 -14.50 27.44
C ASP A 434 -9.65 -15.76 27.99
N THR A 435 -8.32 -15.74 27.97
CA THR A 435 -7.48 -16.89 28.27
C THR A 435 -6.62 -16.58 29.48
N LEU A 436 -6.73 -17.41 30.52
CA LEU A 436 -5.85 -17.37 31.67
C LEU A 436 -4.51 -18.00 31.33
N ARG A 437 -3.44 -17.24 31.50
CA ARG A 437 -2.05 -17.66 31.33
C ARG A 437 -1.26 -17.48 32.61
N ARG A 438 -0.13 -18.18 32.71
CA ARG A 438 0.88 -17.99 33.74
C ARG A 438 2.15 -17.44 33.10
N LEU A 439 2.54 -16.25 33.52
CA LEU A 439 3.78 -15.60 33.11
C LEU A 439 4.99 -16.35 33.69
N PRO A 440 6.20 -16.16 33.12
CA PRO A 440 7.44 -16.72 33.68
C PRO A 440 7.70 -16.31 35.14
N THR A 441 7.17 -15.16 35.57
CA THR A 441 7.22 -14.68 36.96
C THR A 441 6.36 -15.51 37.92
N GLY A 442 5.55 -16.44 37.40
CA GLY A 442 4.57 -17.23 38.15
C GLY A 442 3.22 -16.54 38.31
N GLN A 443 3.11 -15.24 37.99
CA GLN A 443 1.85 -14.49 38.05
C GLN A 443 0.87 -14.98 36.98
N ARG A 444 -0.40 -15.11 37.36
CA ARG A 444 -1.49 -15.41 36.41
C ARG A 444 -2.07 -14.11 35.85
N THR A 445 -2.33 -14.09 34.55
CA THR A 445 -2.91 -12.94 33.84
C THR A 445 -3.87 -13.40 32.75
N PHE A 446 -4.83 -12.55 32.40
CA PHE A 446 -5.70 -12.78 31.26
C PHE A 446 -5.15 -12.09 30.01
N VAL A 447 -5.26 -12.78 28.88
CA VAL A 447 -5.15 -12.19 27.54
C VAL A 447 -6.49 -12.33 26.83
N ARG A 448 -6.84 -11.38 25.96
CA ARG A 448 -8.18 -11.31 25.35
C ARG A 448 -8.50 -12.45 24.40
N ASN A 449 -7.49 -13.09 23.84
CA ASN A 449 -7.65 -14.23 22.95
C ASN A 449 -6.37 -15.05 22.87
N SER A 450 -6.52 -16.31 22.48
CA SER A 450 -5.41 -17.22 22.25
C SER A 450 -5.74 -18.28 21.20
N MET A 451 -4.71 -19.00 20.73
CA MET A 451 -4.88 -20.13 19.84
C MET A 451 -4.03 -21.31 20.31
N LEU A 452 -4.64 -22.49 20.27
CA LEU A 452 -3.97 -23.77 20.42
C LEU A 452 -3.95 -24.50 19.09
N LEU A 453 -2.85 -25.18 18.83
CA LEU A 453 -2.70 -26.11 17.72
C LEU A 453 -2.66 -27.53 18.26
N PHE A 454 -3.52 -28.38 17.72
CA PHE A 454 -3.65 -29.78 18.08
C PHE A 454 -3.06 -30.61 16.94
N ASP A 455 -1.95 -31.27 17.26
CA ASP A 455 -1.37 -32.35 16.48
C ASP A 455 -1.98 -33.69 16.93
N PRO A 456 -1.89 -34.76 16.12
CA PRO A 456 -2.42 -36.08 16.46
C PRO A 456 -1.94 -36.66 17.82
N GLY A 457 -0.85 -36.16 18.38
CA GLY A 457 -0.28 -36.62 19.66
C GLY A 457 0.06 -35.54 20.68
N CYS A 458 -0.14 -34.26 20.37
CA CYS A 458 0.15 -33.18 21.33
C CYS A 458 -0.58 -31.87 21.04
N ILE A 459 -0.44 -30.95 21.99
CA ILE A 459 -0.98 -29.59 21.90
C ILE A 459 0.15 -28.59 22.07
N GLN A 460 0.12 -27.54 21.25
CA GLN A 460 1.01 -26.38 21.33
C GLN A 460 0.18 -25.11 21.43
N ALA A 461 0.68 -24.10 22.15
CA ALA A 461 0.12 -22.76 22.08
C ALA A 461 0.82 -21.97 20.97
N VAL A 462 0.06 -21.11 20.29
CA VAL A 462 0.61 -20.11 19.35
C VAL A 462 0.84 -18.83 20.14
N LEU A 463 2.08 -18.34 20.13
CA LEU A 463 2.50 -17.13 20.82
C LEU A 463 2.94 -16.08 19.80
N PRO A 464 2.36 -14.87 19.81
CA PRO A 464 2.95 -13.74 19.11
C PRO A 464 4.29 -13.37 19.75
N ALA A 465 5.14 -12.62 19.03
CA ALA A 465 6.48 -12.27 19.49
C ALA A 465 6.49 -11.49 20.82
N ASP A 466 5.50 -10.62 21.04
CA ASP A 466 5.31 -9.88 22.30
C ASP A 466 4.71 -10.76 23.42
N SER A 467 4.40 -12.03 23.14
CA SER A 467 3.71 -12.97 24.03
C SER A 467 2.33 -12.50 24.53
N GLY A 468 1.74 -11.51 23.86
CA GLY A 468 0.44 -10.93 24.16
C GLY A 468 -0.75 -11.76 23.66
N ALA A 469 -1.87 -11.08 23.43
CA ALA A 469 -3.03 -11.65 22.76
C ALA A 469 -2.69 -11.96 21.30
N LEU A 470 -3.24 -13.05 20.75
CA LEU A 470 -2.96 -13.47 19.37
C LEU A 470 -3.45 -12.44 18.34
N ILE A 471 -4.65 -11.90 18.55
CA ILE A 471 -5.18 -10.70 17.93
C ILE A 471 -4.88 -9.57 18.92
N PRO A 472 -3.93 -8.67 18.61
CA PRO A 472 -3.50 -7.63 19.54
C PRO A 472 -4.64 -6.65 19.81
N ASN A 473 -4.71 -6.12 21.04
CA ASN A 473 -5.69 -5.09 21.39
C ASN A 473 -5.47 -3.82 20.54
N ARG A 474 -6.53 -3.03 20.33
CA ARG A 474 -6.45 -1.81 19.53
C ARG A 474 -5.55 -0.78 20.22
N ALA A 475 -4.46 -0.37 19.56
CA ALA A 475 -3.51 0.60 20.11
C ALA A 475 -4.02 2.05 20.04
N GLY A 476 -3.51 2.92 20.93
CA GLY A 476 -3.54 4.38 20.72
C GLY A 476 -4.85 5.13 21.02
N THR A 477 -5.89 4.48 21.54
CA THR A 477 -7.20 5.11 21.80
C THR A 477 -7.41 5.57 23.25
N GLY A 478 -6.52 5.20 24.18
CA GLY A 478 -6.71 5.43 25.62
C GLY A 478 -7.85 4.62 26.27
N VAL A 479 -8.53 3.79 25.47
CA VAL A 479 -9.65 2.92 25.88
C VAL A 479 -9.28 1.48 25.53
N ASP A 480 -9.39 0.56 26.49
CA ASP A 480 -9.05 -0.86 26.29
C ASP A 480 -10.11 -1.54 25.42
N VAL A 481 -9.77 -1.75 24.13
CA VAL A 481 -10.56 -2.51 23.17
C VAL A 481 -9.83 -3.80 22.80
N GLY A 482 -10.42 -4.92 23.19
CA GLY A 482 -9.95 -6.28 22.87
C GLY A 482 -10.78 -6.93 21.78
N TYR A 483 -10.30 -8.07 21.30
CA TYR A 483 -10.98 -8.89 20.29
C TYR A 483 -11.29 -10.27 20.86
N TRP A 484 -12.56 -10.67 20.86
CA TRP A 484 -13.02 -12.00 21.27
C TRP A 484 -13.41 -12.84 20.05
N PRO A 485 -12.67 -13.93 19.73
CA PRO A 485 -13.01 -14.84 18.65
C PRO A 485 -14.42 -15.42 18.82
N MET A 486 -15.13 -15.57 17.72
CA MET A 486 -16.47 -16.16 17.67
C MET A 486 -16.47 -17.43 16.81
N SER A 487 -15.93 -17.32 15.59
CA SER A 487 -15.84 -18.43 14.65
C SER A 487 -14.51 -18.42 13.91
N VAL A 488 -14.19 -19.56 13.31
CA VAL A 488 -12.99 -19.71 12.48
C VAL A 488 -13.31 -20.56 11.26
N ASN A 489 -12.79 -20.14 10.11
CA ASN A 489 -12.89 -20.88 8.88
C ASN A 489 -11.53 -20.95 8.17
N VAL A 490 -11.40 -21.95 7.30
CA VAL A 490 -10.18 -22.26 6.56
C VAL A 490 -10.52 -22.25 5.08
N ALA A 491 -9.80 -21.44 4.32
CA ALA A 491 -9.79 -21.48 2.87
C ALA A 491 -8.43 -22.06 2.43
N THR A 492 -8.42 -23.33 2.05
CA THR A 492 -7.20 -24.02 1.63
C THR A 492 -6.62 -23.42 0.36
N ARG A 493 -5.30 -23.25 0.35
CA ARG A 493 -4.51 -22.82 -0.81
C ARG A 493 -3.39 -23.85 -1.03
N PRO A 494 -2.80 -23.91 -2.23
CA PRO A 494 -1.63 -24.74 -2.46
C PRO A 494 -0.50 -24.40 -1.47
N GLY A 495 -0.19 -25.33 -0.57
CA GLY A 495 0.94 -25.24 0.37
C GLY A 495 0.70 -24.43 1.65
N TYR A 496 -0.44 -23.77 1.82
CA TYR A 496 -0.82 -23.07 3.05
C TYR A 496 -2.34 -22.97 3.21
N ASP A 497 -2.82 -22.78 4.42
CA ASP A 497 -4.22 -22.46 4.70
C ASP A 497 -4.38 -20.98 5.00
N LEU A 498 -5.36 -20.33 4.37
CA LEU A 498 -5.81 -19.00 4.75
C LEU A 498 -6.89 -19.15 5.82
N VAL A 499 -6.58 -18.75 7.05
CA VAL A 499 -7.46 -18.91 8.21
C VAL A 499 -8.06 -17.56 8.56
N SER A 500 -9.39 -17.46 8.55
CA SER A 500 -10.10 -16.27 8.99
C SER A 500 -10.74 -16.53 10.35
N VAL A 501 -10.34 -15.75 11.35
CA VAL A 501 -10.92 -15.75 12.69
C VAL A 501 -11.85 -14.56 12.79
N MET A 502 -13.15 -14.81 12.81
CA MET A 502 -14.14 -13.78 13.07
C MET A 502 -14.15 -13.48 14.57
N ALA A 503 -14.14 -12.20 14.93
CA ALA A 503 -14.11 -11.75 16.30
C ALA A 503 -15.09 -10.61 16.52
N GLN A 504 -15.52 -10.42 17.76
CA GLN A 504 -16.20 -9.21 18.20
C GLN A 504 -15.21 -8.28 18.89
N ARG A 505 -15.40 -6.98 18.69
CA ARG A 505 -14.62 -5.93 19.32
C ARG A 505 -15.29 -5.60 20.64
N VAL A 506 -14.53 -5.63 21.72
CA VAL A 506 -15.06 -5.53 23.08
C VAL A 506 -14.37 -4.39 23.80
N ARG A 507 -15.16 -3.41 24.21
CA ARG A 507 -14.69 -2.24 24.95
C ARG A 507 -14.93 -2.47 26.44
N SER A 508 -13.89 -2.32 27.25
CA SER A 508 -14.03 -2.32 28.71
C SER A 508 -14.75 -1.04 29.18
N THR A 509 -15.82 -1.19 29.97
CA THR A 509 -16.59 -0.06 30.54
C THR A 509 -16.35 0.12 32.04
N GLY A 510 -15.61 -0.80 32.66
CA GLY A 510 -15.29 -0.81 34.09
C GLY A 510 -14.23 -1.86 34.42
N SER A 511 -14.14 -2.24 35.71
CA SER A 511 -13.15 -3.22 36.21
C SER A 511 -13.76 -4.56 36.61
N GLY A 512 -15.10 -4.67 36.58
CA GLY A 512 -15.83 -5.91 36.81
C GLY A 512 -15.76 -6.88 35.64
N PRO A 513 -15.98 -8.19 35.87
CA PRO A 513 -15.90 -9.23 34.84
C PRO A 513 -16.98 -9.15 33.75
N PHE A 514 -18.03 -8.35 33.98
CA PHE A 514 -19.11 -8.09 33.03
C PHE A 514 -19.19 -6.63 32.60
N ASP A 515 -18.19 -5.81 32.95
CA ASP A 515 -18.15 -4.39 32.61
C ASP A 515 -17.53 -4.22 31.21
N PHE A 516 -18.28 -4.65 30.20
CA PHE A 516 -17.88 -4.53 28.81
C PHE A 516 -19.09 -4.33 27.89
N GLU A 517 -18.82 -3.80 26.69
CA GLU A 517 -19.79 -3.71 25.60
C GLU A 517 -19.17 -4.25 24.30
N ASN A 518 -19.98 -4.96 23.51
CA ASN A 518 -19.63 -5.32 22.14
C ASN A 518 -19.92 -4.11 21.24
N ILE A 519 -18.92 -3.69 20.47
CA ILE A 519 -18.95 -2.48 19.63
C ILE A 519 -18.86 -2.81 18.13
N GLY A 520 -19.06 -4.08 17.76
CA GLY A 520 -19.19 -4.57 16.40
C GLY A 520 -18.13 -5.61 16.00
N PRO A 521 -18.24 -6.16 14.78
CA PRO A 521 -17.42 -7.27 14.31
C PRO A 521 -16.02 -6.85 13.83
N ALA A 522 -15.13 -7.83 13.79
CA ALA A 522 -13.80 -7.75 13.21
C ALA A 522 -13.41 -9.11 12.60
N VAL A 523 -12.41 -9.09 11.73
CA VAL A 523 -11.79 -10.31 11.20
C VAL A 523 -10.28 -10.23 11.35
N ALA A 524 -9.69 -11.28 11.89
CA ALA A 524 -8.25 -11.50 11.89
C ALA A 524 -7.90 -12.59 10.89
N VAL A 525 -7.02 -12.29 9.95
CA VAL A 525 -6.62 -13.22 8.89
C VAL A 525 -5.21 -13.73 9.16
N PHE A 526 -5.05 -15.05 9.12
CA PHE A 526 -3.80 -15.74 9.33
C PHE A 526 -3.43 -16.56 8.10
N ILE A 527 -2.12 -16.70 7.87
CA ILE A 527 -1.57 -17.76 7.01
C ILE A 527 -1.05 -18.87 7.90
N VAL A 528 -1.40 -20.11 7.58
CA VAL A 528 -0.85 -21.30 8.24
C VAL A 528 -0.15 -22.14 7.19
N PRO A 529 1.19 -22.04 7.06
CA PRO A 529 1.95 -22.94 6.21
C PRO A 529 1.79 -24.38 6.68
N ARG A 530 1.87 -25.35 5.76
CA ARG A 530 1.89 -26.76 6.13
C ARG A 530 3.01 -27.03 7.13
N GLU A 531 2.67 -27.68 8.25
CA GLU A 531 3.58 -27.96 9.37
C GLU A 531 4.15 -26.70 10.08
N GLY A 532 3.85 -25.49 9.60
CA GLY A 532 4.32 -24.22 10.14
C GLY A 532 3.42 -23.62 11.22
N ALA A 533 3.88 -22.55 11.84
CA ALA A 533 3.12 -21.78 12.84
C ALA A 533 2.14 -20.79 12.16
N PRO A 534 0.91 -20.65 12.67
CA PRO A 534 -0.01 -19.59 12.22
C PRO A 534 0.60 -18.19 12.34
N GLN A 535 0.53 -17.40 11.27
CA GLN A 535 1.07 -16.04 11.19
C GLN A 535 -0.05 -15.03 10.95
N LEU A 536 -0.17 -14.03 11.83
CA LEU A 536 -1.18 -12.97 11.69
C LEU A 536 -0.82 -12.00 10.55
N ILE A 537 -1.71 -11.88 9.57
CA ILE A 537 -1.53 -11.03 8.39
C ILE A 537 -2.29 -9.73 8.50
N SER A 538 -3.49 -9.73 9.06
CA SER A 538 -4.26 -8.50 9.23
C SER A 538 -5.30 -8.65 10.33
N VAL A 539 -5.67 -7.52 10.91
CA VAL A 539 -6.85 -7.38 11.77
C VAL A 539 -7.65 -6.24 11.16
N THR A 540 -8.88 -6.51 10.76
CA THR A 540 -9.76 -5.54 10.11
C THR A 540 -11.02 -5.36 10.94
N ASP A 541 -11.27 -4.11 11.30
CA ASP A 541 -12.48 -3.65 11.96
C ASP A 541 -13.61 -3.52 10.94
N LEU A 542 -14.71 -4.25 11.12
CA LEU A 542 -15.81 -4.31 10.17
C LEU A 542 -16.93 -3.35 10.60
N GLY A 543 -16.92 -2.16 10.00
CA GLY A 543 -17.87 -1.08 10.31
C GLY A 543 -17.46 -0.24 11.53
N PRO A 544 -18.21 0.85 11.82
CA PRO A 544 -17.91 1.74 12.93
C PRO A 544 -18.09 1.07 14.28
N ASP A 545 -17.44 1.61 15.31
CA ASP A 545 -17.69 1.26 16.70
C ASP A 545 -19.12 1.68 17.11
N ASP A 546 -19.97 0.71 17.46
CA ASP A 546 -21.36 0.97 17.84
C ASP A 546 -21.87 -0.11 18.80
N ALA A 547 -22.39 0.31 19.96
CA ALA A 547 -22.87 -0.57 21.02
C ALA A 547 -24.36 -0.96 20.87
N ASP A 548 -25.01 -0.58 19.77
CA ASP A 548 -26.39 -1.00 19.49
C ASP A 548 -26.50 -2.52 19.32
N VAL A 549 -27.08 -3.17 20.33
CA VAL A 549 -27.28 -4.63 20.39
C VAL A 549 -28.20 -5.17 19.30
N THR A 550 -29.01 -4.32 18.67
CA THR A 550 -29.94 -4.72 17.59
C THR A 550 -29.26 -4.86 16.24
N ARG A 551 -27.99 -4.42 16.14
CA ARG A 551 -27.18 -4.60 14.94
C ARG A 551 -26.57 -6.00 14.89
N PRO A 552 -26.62 -6.71 13.76
CA PRO A 552 -25.98 -8.01 13.64
C PRO A 552 -24.46 -7.92 13.88
N THR A 553 -23.97 -8.67 14.86
CA THR A 553 -22.53 -8.92 15.01
C THR A 553 -22.14 -10.04 14.04
N TRP A 554 -21.70 -9.67 12.84
CA TRP A 554 -21.34 -10.60 11.78
C TRP A 554 -20.16 -11.50 12.14
N GLY A 555 -20.22 -12.77 11.74
CA GLY A 555 -19.19 -13.76 12.03
C GLY A 555 -19.39 -14.50 13.36
N ALA A 556 -20.57 -14.40 13.97
CA ALA A 556 -20.99 -15.25 15.08
C ALA A 556 -20.89 -16.75 14.76
N ALA A 557 -21.09 -17.11 13.48
CA ALA A 557 -20.66 -18.35 12.87
C ALA A 557 -20.14 -18.08 11.46
N SER A 558 -19.29 -18.96 10.94
CA SER A 558 -18.78 -18.85 9.57
C SER A 558 -18.52 -20.20 8.95
N VAL A 559 -18.85 -20.37 7.66
CA VAL A 559 -18.62 -21.61 6.90
C VAL A 559 -18.08 -21.26 5.51
N VAL A 560 -17.06 -21.99 5.05
CA VAL A 560 -16.58 -21.90 3.67
C VAL A 560 -17.16 -23.05 2.88
N GLU A 561 -17.97 -22.75 1.87
CA GLU A 561 -18.66 -23.76 1.04
C GLU A 561 -18.85 -23.21 -0.37
N ALA A 562 -18.63 -24.05 -1.39
CA ALA A 562 -18.84 -23.70 -2.81
C ALA A 562 -18.21 -22.35 -3.24
N GLY A 563 -16.99 -22.06 -2.76
CA GLY A 563 -16.25 -20.82 -3.11
C GLY A 563 -16.75 -19.55 -2.43
N TRP A 564 -17.64 -19.66 -1.45
CA TRP A 564 -18.13 -18.55 -0.63
C TRP A 564 -17.76 -18.78 0.84
N THR A 565 -17.48 -17.70 1.54
CA THR A 565 -17.53 -17.65 3.00
C THR A 565 -18.91 -17.12 3.40
N TYR A 566 -19.74 -17.98 3.96
CA TYR A 566 -21.00 -17.63 4.61
C TYR A 566 -20.71 -17.12 6.02
N LEU A 567 -21.20 -15.92 6.34
CA LEU A 567 -20.97 -15.22 7.59
C LEU A 567 -22.32 -14.98 8.26
N TYR A 568 -22.58 -15.68 9.35
CA TYR A 568 -23.81 -15.51 10.11
C TYR A 568 -23.62 -14.43 11.16
N GLY A 569 -24.57 -13.50 11.24
CA GLY A 569 -24.58 -12.42 12.22
C GLY A 569 -25.70 -12.63 13.23
N THR A 570 -25.42 -12.37 14.50
CA THR A 570 -26.43 -12.43 15.57
C THR A 570 -26.78 -11.04 16.06
N ALA A 571 -28.06 -10.75 16.24
CA ALA A 571 -28.54 -9.48 16.77
C ALA A 571 -29.47 -9.69 17.95
N GLY A 572 -29.23 -8.95 19.03
CA GLY A 572 -30.05 -8.97 20.24
C GLY A 572 -31.41 -8.29 20.03
N SER A 573 -32.15 -8.14 21.13
CA SER A 573 -33.45 -7.45 21.16
C SER A 573 -33.45 -6.36 22.22
N THR A 574 -34.24 -5.31 21.98
CA THR A 574 -34.61 -4.32 23.01
C THR A 574 -36.00 -4.59 23.58
N GLU A 575 -36.71 -5.61 23.07
CA GLU A 575 -38.01 -6.04 23.59
C GLU A 575 -37.84 -6.66 24.99
N GLU A 576 -38.73 -6.30 25.91
CA GLU A 576 -38.73 -6.86 27.27
C GLU A 576 -38.82 -8.39 27.24
N LEU A 577 -38.02 -9.03 28.12
CA LEU A 577 -38.01 -10.49 28.33
C LEU A 577 -37.63 -11.32 27.09
N THR A 578 -37.03 -10.71 26.06
CA THR A 578 -36.48 -11.42 24.90
C THR A 578 -34.96 -11.54 25.05
N PHE A 579 -34.47 -12.75 25.31
CA PHE A 579 -33.05 -13.02 25.61
C PHE A 579 -32.30 -13.71 24.47
N GLY A 580 -33.01 -14.28 23.49
CA GLY A 580 -32.45 -14.89 22.31
C GLY A 580 -31.98 -13.85 21.28
N TYR A 581 -30.98 -14.25 20.48
CA TYR A 581 -30.48 -13.47 19.37
C TYR A 581 -31.13 -13.95 18.07
N SER A 582 -31.49 -13.01 17.19
CA SER A 582 -31.84 -13.34 15.80
C SER A 582 -30.60 -13.70 15.00
N LEU A 583 -30.77 -14.56 13.98
CA LEU A 583 -29.70 -15.00 13.09
C LEU A 583 -29.90 -14.41 11.69
N HIS A 584 -28.87 -13.77 11.14
CA HIS A 584 -28.85 -13.17 9.80
C HIS A 584 -27.71 -13.75 8.99
N LEU A 585 -27.72 -13.57 7.67
CA LEU A 585 -26.68 -14.14 6.79
C LEU A 585 -26.12 -13.13 5.78
N ALA A 586 -24.80 -13.12 5.70
CA ALA A 586 -24.02 -12.52 4.63
C ALA A 586 -23.14 -13.57 3.94
N ARG A 587 -22.63 -13.25 2.75
CA ARG A 587 -21.58 -14.02 2.07
C ARG A 587 -20.57 -13.11 1.41
N VAL A 588 -19.35 -13.62 1.25
CA VAL A 588 -18.24 -12.94 0.58
C VAL A 588 -17.27 -13.97 0.01
N ARG A 589 -16.41 -13.59 -0.93
CA ARG A 589 -15.28 -14.44 -1.32
C ARG A 589 -14.28 -14.55 -0.15
N PRO A 590 -13.65 -15.73 0.08
CA PRO A 590 -12.70 -15.88 1.18
C PRO A 590 -11.57 -14.84 1.19
N ASP A 591 -11.02 -14.50 0.02
CA ASP A 591 -9.93 -13.51 -0.09
C ASP A 591 -10.39 -12.06 0.13
N SER A 592 -11.69 -11.80 0.11
CA SER A 592 -12.31 -10.48 0.30
C SER A 592 -13.02 -10.35 1.65
N VAL A 593 -12.82 -11.28 2.58
CA VAL A 593 -13.51 -11.29 3.88
C VAL A 593 -13.31 -10.00 4.69
N HIS A 594 -12.16 -9.34 4.51
CA HIS A 594 -11.80 -8.08 5.16
C HIS A 594 -12.47 -6.84 4.53
N ASP A 595 -12.96 -6.94 3.28
CA ASP A 595 -13.60 -5.84 2.57
C ASP A 595 -15.12 -5.94 2.69
N GLN A 596 -15.70 -5.21 3.65
CA GLN A 596 -17.14 -5.19 3.88
C GLN A 596 -17.94 -4.67 2.67
N GLN A 597 -17.33 -3.91 1.75
CA GLN A 597 -18.02 -3.41 0.54
C GLN A 597 -18.25 -4.52 -0.50
N ALA A 598 -17.49 -5.62 -0.40
CA ALA A 598 -17.64 -6.81 -1.25
C ALA A 598 -18.72 -7.78 -0.75
N TRP A 599 -19.31 -7.54 0.42
CA TRP A 599 -20.26 -8.46 1.03
C TRP A 599 -21.65 -8.40 0.38
N GLU A 600 -22.31 -9.53 0.40
CA GLU A 600 -23.69 -9.69 -0.02
C GLU A 600 -24.54 -10.25 1.13
N TYR A 601 -25.68 -9.63 1.40
CA TYR A 601 -26.60 -9.92 2.48
C TYR A 601 -27.87 -10.59 1.96
N TRP A 602 -28.36 -11.60 2.68
CA TRP A 602 -29.55 -12.35 2.27
C TRP A 602 -30.84 -11.62 2.64
N THR A 603 -31.64 -11.29 1.63
CA THR A 603 -32.92 -10.56 1.77
C THR A 603 -34.13 -11.47 1.97
N GLY A 604 -33.93 -12.79 2.08
CA GLY A 604 -35.00 -13.79 2.07
C GLY A 604 -35.32 -14.34 0.68
N THR A 605 -34.97 -13.60 -0.38
CA THR A 605 -35.25 -14.01 -1.78
C THR A 605 -34.07 -13.82 -2.73
N ARG A 606 -33.21 -12.83 -2.46
CA ARG A 606 -32.01 -12.51 -3.25
C ARG A 606 -30.86 -12.06 -2.36
N TRP A 607 -29.69 -11.95 -2.97
CA TRP A 607 -28.51 -11.32 -2.37
C TRP A 607 -28.51 -9.81 -2.67
N SER A 608 -28.10 -8.99 -1.70
CA SER A 608 -28.05 -7.53 -1.79
C SER A 608 -26.75 -6.98 -1.22
N ARG A 609 -26.24 -5.85 -1.71
CA ARG A 609 -25.11 -5.16 -1.06
C ARG A 609 -25.53 -4.22 0.07
N ALA A 610 -26.84 -4.07 0.28
CA ALA A 610 -27.38 -3.25 1.36
C ALA A 610 -27.57 -4.09 2.62
N GLU A 611 -26.74 -3.85 3.64
CA GLU A 611 -26.76 -4.57 4.92
C GLU A 611 -28.14 -4.54 5.60
N HIS A 612 -28.81 -3.39 5.59
CA HIS A 612 -30.12 -3.21 6.23
C HIS A 612 -31.27 -3.99 5.57
N GLU A 613 -31.05 -4.59 4.39
CA GLU A 613 -32.03 -5.48 3.76
C GLU A 613 -31.93 -6.94 4.25
N ALA A 614 -30.94 -7.26 5.11
CA ALA A 614 -30.77 -8.59 5.65
C ALA A 614 -31.98 -9.00 6.52
N VAL A 615 -32.53 -10.19 6.27
CA VAL A 615 -33.65 -10.73 7.04
C VAL A 615 -33.17 -11.77 8.05
N ALA A 616 -33.92 -11.90 9.15
CA ALA A 616 -33.70 -12.95 10.13
C ALA A 616 -34.05 -14.33 9.52
N LEU A 617 -33.09 -15.26 9.59
CA LEU A 617 -33.25 -16.69 9.31
C LEU A 617 -33.85 -17.44 10.51
N ILE A 618 -33.54 -16.98 11.72
CA ILE A 618 -34.11 -17.41 13.00
C ILE A 618 -34.41 -16.14 13.79
N ASP A 619 -35.62 -16.00 14.32
CA ASP A 619 -36.03 -14.82 15.10
C ASP A 619 -35.52 -14.86 16.55
N ASN A 620 -35.67 -13.74 17.25
CA ASN A 620 -35.20 -13.56 18.63
C ASN A 620 -35.98 -14.42 19.64
N GLN A 621 -37.26 -14.76 19.36
CA GLN A 621 -38.11 -15.54 20.28
C GLN A 621 -37.73 -17.02 20.26
N ALA A 622 -37.37 -17.54 19.10
CA ALA A 622 -36.75 -18.85 18.95
C ALA A 622 -35.24 -18.81 19.27
N GLY A 623 -34.67 -17.62 19.52
CA GLY A 623 -33.31 -17.20 19.19
C GLY A 623 -32.13 -17.95 19.78
N THR A 624 -30.97 -17.66 19.21
CA THR A 624 -29.68 -18.32 19.49
C THR A 624 -28.92 -17.64 20.62
N SER A 625 -27.76 -18.18 20.99
CA SER A 625 -26.69 -17.43 21.68
C SER A 625 -26.08 -16.38 20.75
N GLN A 626 -25.32 -15.45 21.32
CA GLN A 626 -24.51 -14.50 20.56
C GLN A 626 -23.52 -15.19 19.62
N THR A 627 -22.86 -16.26 20.07
CA THR A 627 -21.97 -17.10 19.24
C THR A 627 -22.60 -18.48 19.09
N LEU A 628 -22.51 -19.05 17.88
CA LEU A 628 -23.12 -20.34 17.55
C LEU A 628 -22.26 -21.14 16.56
N SER A 629 -22.73 -22.30 16.15
CA SER A 629 -22.13 -23.06 15.06
C SER A 629 -23.14 -23.30 13.95
N VAL A 630 -22.71 -23.09 12.71
CA VAL A 630 -23.44 -23.52 11.53
C VAL A 630 -22.53 -24.45 10.73
N PHE A 631 -23.06 -25.56 10.23
CA PHE A 631 -22.29 -26.51 9.43
C PHE A 631 -23.21 -27.34 8.53
N GLU A 632 -22.64 -27.89 7.47
CA GLU A 632 -23.30 -28.82 6.57
C GLU A 632 -22.89 -30.27 6.91
N ARG A 633 -23.84 -31.19 6.77
CA ARG A 633 -23.57 -32.63 6.78
C ARG A 633 -24.63 -33.37 5.98
N ASP A 634 -24.17 -34.22 5.07
CA ASP A 634 -25.00 -35.14 4.29
C ASP A 634 -26.18 -34.44 3.57
N GLY A 635 -25.94 -33.26 3.01
CA GLY A 635 -26.90 -32.40 2.32
C GLY A 635 -27.77 -31.54 3.22
N THR A 636 -27.59 -31.59 4.55
CA THR A 636 -28.40 -30.85 5.53
C THR A 636 -27.57 -29.80 6.24
N TRP A 637 -28.13 -28.59 6.35
CA TRP A 637 -27.54 -27.50 7.11
C TRP A 637 -28.06 -27.51 8.54
N TYR A 638 -27.16 -27.38 9.50
CA TYR A 638 -27.46 -27.37 10.93
C TYR A 638 -26.98 -26.05 11.52
N ALA A 639 -27.87 -25.33 12.21
CA ALA A 639 -27.47 -24.31 13.19
C ALA A 639 -27.59 -24.93 14.58
N LEU A 640 -26.53 -24.86 15.39
CA LEU A 640 -26.48 -25.38 16.75
C LEU A 640 -26.13 -24.25 17.71
N SER A 641 -26.97 -24.06 18.72
CA SER A 641 -26.76 -23.02 19.72
C SER A 641 -27.41 -23.37 21.06
N LYS A 642 -27.29 -22.48 22.04
CA LYS A 642 -28.05 -22.52 23.29
C LYS A 642 -29.14 -21.46 23.21
N ARG A 643 -30.41 -21.85 23.30
CA ARG A 643 -31.53 -20.90 23.32
C ARG A 643 -31.41 -20.00 24.55
N ASP A 644 -31.69 -18.70 24.40
CA ASP A 644 -31.58 -17.67 25.46
C ASP A 644 -30.20 -17.54 26.12
N ASP A 645 -29.15 -17.93 25.40
CA ASP A 645 -27.75 -17.81 25.80
C ASP A 645 -27.43 -18.32 27.22
N PHE A 646 -26.62 -17.61 28.01
CA PHE A 646 -26.18 -18.07 29.34
C PHE A 646 -27.35 -18.24 30.33
N LEU A 647 -28.51 -17.59 30.09
CA LEU A 647 -29.73 -17.69 30.90
C LEU A 647 -30.54 -18.95 30.59
N GLY A 648 -30.51 -19.42 29.35
CA GLY A 648 -31.23 -20.62 28.96
C GLY A 648 -30.65 -21.92 29.51
N SER A 649 -31.32 -23.03 29.22
CA SER A 649 -30.91 -24.37 29.66
C SER A 649 -30.84 -25.41 28.54
N LYS A 650 -31.19 -25.03 27.30
CA LYS A 650 -31.41 -25.96 26.19
C LYS A 650 -30.40 -25.73 25.08
N VAL A 651 -29.71 -26.79 24.70
CA VAL A 651 -28.97 -26.84 23.42
C VAL A 651 -29.97 -27.23 22.36
N THR A 652 -30.08 -26.41 21.33
CA THR A 652 -31.09 -26.51 20.28
C THR A 652 -30.40 -26.58 18.93
N VAL A 653 -30.96 -27.40 18.03
CA VAL A 653 -30.49 -27.57 16.66
C VAL A 653 -31.62 -27.22 15.71
N TRP A 654 -31.35 -26.30 14.78
CA TRP A 654 -32.23 -25.96 13.67
C TRP A 654 -31.70 -26.58 12.38
N THR A 655 -32.57 -27.11 11.54
CA THR A 655 -32.19 -27.76 10.27
C THR A 655 -32.77 -27.05 9.06
N GLY A 656 -32.03 -27.05 7.95
CA GLY A 656 -32.47 -26.46 6.68
C GLY A 656 -31.78 -27.07 5.46
N PRO A 657 -32.31 -26.85 4.24
CA PRO A 657 -31.77 -27.43 3.00
C PRO A 657 -30.60 -26.63 2.42
N HIS A 658 -30.41 -25.38 2.84
CA HIS A 658 -29.43 -24.44 2.29
C HIS A 658 -28.78 -23.61 3.40
N PRO A 659 -27.61 -22.97 3.15
CA PRO A 659 -27.00 -22.08 4.15
C PRO A 659 -27.91 -20.90 4.52
N TRP A 660 -28.77 -20.45 3.60
CA TRP A 660 -29.76 -19.39 3.83
C TRP A 660 -31.12 -19.92 4.31
N GLY A 661 -31.21 -21.18 4.73
CA GLY A 661 -32.44 -21.80 5.19
C GLY A 661 -33.42 -22.17 4.04
N PRO A 662 -34.74 -22.21 4.31
CA PRO A 662 -35.37 -21.90 5.60
C PRO A 662 -34.95 -22.91 6.68
N PHE A 663 -34.69 -22.41 7.90
CA PHE A 663 -34.46 -23.25 9.06
C PHE A 663 -35.81 -23.65 9.70
N ASP A 664 -35.88 -24.84 10.29
CA ASP A 664 -37.05 -25.31 11.03
C ASP A 664 -37.24 -24.55 12.37
N VAL A 665 -38.18 -24.98 13.21
CA VAL A 665 -38.46 -24.33 14.52
C VAL A 665 -37.42 -24.62 15.60
N GLY A 666 -36.43 -25.46 15.30
CA GLY A 666 -35.42 -25.92 16.25
C GLY A 666 -35.90 -27.04 17.17
N ARG A 667 -35.03 -28.01 17.43
CA ARG A 667 -35.27 -29.14 18.33
C ARG A 667 -34.26 -29.12 19.48
N ASP A 668 -34.75 -29.24 20.70
CA ASP A 668 -33.90 -29.33 21.90
C ASP A 668 -33.28 -30.72 21.98
N VAL A 669 -31.95 -30.77 22.05
CA VAL A 669 -31.17 -32.00 21.92
C VAL A 669 -30.29 -32.28 23.14
N ALA A 670 -30.02 -31.29 23.98
CA ALA A 670 -29.33 -31.48 25.26
C ALA A 670 -29.71 -30.40 26.28
N HIS A 671 -29.41 -30.68 27.55
CA HIS A 671 -29.53 -29.74 28.66
C HIS A 671 -28.17 -29.20 29.07
N LEU A 672 -28.04 -27.87 29.17
CA LEU A 672 -26.83 -27.17 29.53
C LEU A 672 -27.10 -25.95 30.43
N GLU A 673 -27.64 -26.22 31.63
CA GLU A 673 -28.01 -25.17 32.58
C GLU A 673 -26.81 -24.58 33.33
N SER A 674 -26.81 -23.25 33.50
CA SER A 674 -25.93 -22.55 34.44
C SER A 674 -26.43 -22.73 35.87
N ASN A 675 -25.54 -22.92 36.84
CA ASN A 675 -25.93 -23.04 38.25
C ASN A 675 -25.69 -21.72 38.99
N ILE A 676 -26.74 -20.92 39.08
CA ILE A 676 -26.72 -19.58 39.69
C ILE A 676 -26.35 -19.64 41.19
N VAL A 677 -26.81 -20.66 41.91
CA VAL A 677 -26.52 -20.84 43.35
C VAL A 677 -25.02 -20.98 43.62
N THR A 678 -24.32 -21.75 42.76
CA THR A 678 -22.87 -21.95 42.86
C THR A 678 -22.06 -20.95 42.05
N GLY A 679 -22.73 -20.01 41.36
CA GLY A 679 -22.11 -19.08 40.41
C GLY A 679 -21.45 -19.74 39.20
N GLN A 680 -21.80 -20.98 38.84
CA GLN A 680 -21.25 -21.67 37.67
C GLN A 680 -22.01 -21.27 36.41
N LEU A 681 -21.27 -20.83 35.39
CA LEU A 681 -21.80 -20.45 34.09
C LEU A 681 -21.46 -21.51 33.04
N ARG A 682 -22.42 -21.83 32.18
CA ARG A 682 -22.25 -22.71 31.02
C ARG A 682 -22.91 -22.08 29.79
N TYR A 683 -22.11 -21.81 28.76
CA TYR A 683 -22.51 -21.01 27.61
C TYR A 683 -21.71 -21.40 26.37
N MET A 684 -22.11 -20.85 25.21
CA MET A 684 -21.48 -21.05 23.90
C MET A 684 -21.19 -22.54 23.59
N PRO A 685 -22.23 -23.39 23.46
CA PRO A 685 -22.01 -24.70 22.86
C PRO A 685 -21.61 -24.53 21.38
N LEU A 686 -20.40 -24.96 21.02
CA LEU A 686 -19.87 -24.89 19.66
C LEU A 686 -19.64 -26.30 19.10
N ALA A 687 -20.09 -26.53 17.87
CA ALA A 687 -20.00 -27.80 17.18
C ALA A 687 -18.62 -27.99 16.52
N HIS A 688 -18.13 -29.23 16.55
CA HIS A 688 -16.89 -29.66 15.92
C HIS A 688 -17.22 -30.79 14.93
N PRO A 689 -17.77 -30.47 13.73
CA PRO A 689 -18.30 -31.48 12.83
C PRO A 689 -17.26 -32.55 12.45
N ASP A 690 -16.03 -32.16 12.19
CA ASP A 690 -14.98 -33.10 11.77
C ASP A 690 -14.41 -33.96 12.91
N LEU A 691 -14.73 -33.64 14.17
CA LEU A 691 -14.11 -34.27 15.33
C LEU A 691 -14.82 -35.57 15.68
N PHE A 692 -14.18 -36.70 15.38
CA PHE A 692 -14.75 -38.04 15.58
C PHE A 692 -16.11 -38.19 14.89
N ALA A 693 -16.24 -37.68 13.66
CA ALA A 693 -17.50 -37.66 12.92
C ALA A 693 -18.16 -39.05 12.89
N ARG A 694 -19.46 -39.08 13.20
CA ARG A 694 -20.34 -40.25 13.09
C ARG A 694 -21.71 -39.80 12.57
N PRO A 695 -22.44 -40.68 11.88
CA PRO A 695 -23.82 -40.38 11.49
C PRO A 695 -24.71 -40.11 12.71
N GLY A 696 -25.60 -39.12 12.60
CA GLY A 696 -26.64 -38.83 13.60
C GLY A 696 -26.18 -38.10 14.87
N ASP A 697 -24.90 -37.71 15.00
CA ASP A 697 -24.45 -36.89 16.13
C ASP A 697 -23.31 -35.93 15.76
N VAL A 698 -23.02 -34.98 16.66
CA VAL A 698 -21.88 -34.07 16.55
C VAL A 698 -21.21 -33.89 17.90
N VAL A 699 -19.88 -33.72 17.90
CA VAL A 699 -19.14 -33.35 19.10
C VAL A 699 -19.30 -31.85 19.33
N VAL A 700 -19.68 -31.48 20.55
CA VAL A 700 -19.89 -30.09 20.97
C VAL A 700 -18.99 -29.79 22.15
N SER A 701 -18.27 -28.68 22.12
CA SER A 701 -17.66 -28.10 23.32
C SER A 701 -18.54 -27.00 23.88
N TYR A 702 -18.43 -26.73 25.18
CA TYR A 702 -19.04 -25.56 25.79
C TYR A 702 -18.11 -24.90 26.79
N SER A 703 -18.24 -23.58 26.91
CA SER A 703 -17.48 -22.76 27.83
C SER A 703 -17.99 -22.92 29.26
N ARG A 704 -17.07 -22.84 30.22
CA ARG A 704 -17.36 -22.93 31.65
C ARG A 704 -16.69 -21.77 32.35
N ASN A 705 -17.44 -21.07 33.19
CA ASN A 705 -16.94 -19.92 33.93
C ASN A 705 -17.56 -19.87 35.34
N ARG A 706 -17.08 -18.93 36.15
CA ARG A 706 -17.55 -18.63 37.50
C ARG A 706 -17.80 -17.13 37.60
N THR A 707 -18.83 -16.74 38.34
CA THR A 707 -19.07 -15.33 38.66
C THR A 707 -17.97 -14.75 39.55
N ASP A 708 -17.29 -15.58 40.34
CA ASP A 708 -16.09 -15.23 41.09
C ASP A 708 -14.81 -15.56 40.30
N VAL A 709 -14.17 -14.54 39.74
CA VAL A 709 -12.91 -14.67 38.99
C VAL A 709 -11.78 -15.23 39.87
N GLY A 710 -11.76 -14.92 41.16
CA GLY A 710 -10.74 -15.41 42.09
C GLY A 710 -10.73 -16.94 42.18
N SER A 711 -11.91 -17.57 42.13
CA SER A 711 -12.03 -19.03 42.09
C SER A 711 -11.33 -19.67 40.88
N ILE A 712 -11.40 -19.02 39.72
CA ILE A 712 -10.75 -19.47 38.48
C ILE A 712 -9.25 -19.22 38.52
N VAL A 713 -8.83 -18.07 39.02
CA VAL A 713 -7.40 -17.77 39.20
C VAL A 713 -6.79 -18.80 40.14
N ASN A 714 -7.49 -19.26 41.18
CA ASN A 714 -7.00 -20.28 42.11
C ASN A 714 -7.02 -21.70 41.52
N ASP A 715 -8.07 -22.06 40.78
CA ASP A 715 -8.21 -23.35 40.08
C ASP A 715 -8.60 -23.15 38.61
N PRO A 716 -7.60 -22.94 37.71
CA PRO A 716 -7.83 -22.69 36.29
C PRO A 716 -8.60 -23.81 35.56
N MET A 717 -8.65 -25.01 36.14
CA MET A 717 -9.33 -26.15 35.55
C MET A 717 -10.85 -25.98 35.48
N GLN A 718 -11.40 -25.07 36.28
CA GLN A 718 -12.82 -24.71 36.24
C GLN A 718 -13.17 -23.88 35.01
N TYR A 719 -12.17 -23.27 34.37
CA TYR A 719 -12.27 -22.38 33.21
C TYR A 719 -11.73 -23.03 31.93
N ARG A 720 -11.92 -24.35 31.79
CA ARG A 720 -11.59 -25.07 30.56
C ARG A 720 -12.86 -25.65 29.94
N PRO A 721 -12.91 -25.72 28.59
CA PRO A 721 -14.07 -26.23 27.89
C PRO A 721 -14.31 -27.70 28.24
N ARG A 722 -15.57 -28.11 28.15
CA ARG A 722 -16.00 -29.50 28.28
C ARG A 722 -16.67 -29.95 27.00
N PHE A 723 -16.50 -31.23 26.67
CA PHE A 723 -17.00 -31.81 25.43
C PHE A 723 -18.13 -32.81 25.73
N LEU A 724 -19.16 -32.81 24.88
CA LEU A 724 -20.22 -33.81 24.84
C LEU A 724 -20.55 -34.20 23.40
N ARG A 725 -21.31 -35.27 23.22
CA ARG A 725 -21.95 -35.61 21.94
C ARG A 725 -23.41 -35.22 22.00
N VAL A 726 -23.88 -34.58 20.94
CA VAL A 726 -25.26 -34.12 20.79
C VAL A 726 -25.88 -34.83 19.58
N PRO A 727 -27.09 -35.41 19.70
CA PRO A 727 -27.77 -36.00 18.55
C PRO A 727 -28.13 -34.91 17.53
N LEU A 728 -28.00 -35.24 16.24
CA LEU A 728 -28.49 -34.41 15.16
C LEU A 728 -29.89 -34.90 14.78
N PRO A 729 -30.87 -33.99 14.66
CA PRO A 729 -32.21 -34.40 14.22
C PRO A 729 -32.19 -34.91 12.77
N ASP A 730 -32.87 -36.02 12.52
CA ASP A 730 -33.19 -36.45 11.16
C ASP A 730 -34.11 -35.43 10.48
N GLN A 731 -34.01 -35.31 9.15
CA GLN A 731 -34.93 -34.46 8.36
C GLN A 731 -36.39 -34.86 8.59
#